data_AF-A0A497EK64-F1
#
_entry.id   AF-A0A497EK64-F1
#
_cell.length_a   1.000
_cell.length_b   1.000
_cell.length_c   1.000
_cell.angle_alpha   90.00
_cell.angle_beta   90.00
_cell.angle_gamma   90.00
#
_symmetry.space_group_name_H-M   'P 1'
#
loop_
_entity.id
_entity.type
_entity.pdbx_description
1 polymer ?
#
loop_
_entity_poly.entity_id
_entity_poly.type
_entity_poly.pdbx_seq_one_letter_code
_entity_poly.pdbx_strand_id
1 'polypeptide(L)'
;MKNQKASPIIHQALKRLEYRGYDSCGIATVSNGEIHVKKDAGKIDEVHEKLNFDDMPGSIGVGHCLHPDTFIILSNGEVRKIKDLPSSVELLSYDFEKNEFVPAKGKVFRHKAKNLLRIKTASTQIETTEYHKFYIFDGNGGCIKEKLARDLKEGDLLILPQEIKIPKASSKKLKNIDLRVYYRPTESGWKLLEEALKDERKRAKISRGFLRHLRARDRNVNAKVLKALGIKPRKSLFIPVNSATNFIKLPKKTCPELMRFLGYYFGDGSQHARGIKFKDKRLEILEEYRKLIENVFSIKGRIVKEENCYVLRVNSVYLLKWIKENFPEIANKKIPPWIGSLSDDEICAFIGGIFDAEGSVAREAKSVCMSMTNRDAMKTIQALLLRKGIVASLHYGKKGEKHKKQPIRLQISNKEYIDRFITHIGKYLSKSKLRDVQEIYDKLGHYSYKHVKIPISKPVLYQKFRIREICGNGYPMVYTIEKYGSDELKCYLKNYLEAPVVYQRIKKIEEVNYEGDVYDIEVEKYNNFIANCIIQHNSRWATHGAPTKENAHPHVDCKGIVAVVHNGVIENFLELKNELVDKGHKYISRTDTEVIAHLIEEELIKGEDLYTATLKTIKKLRGSYALAVISVKEPDKIVCVRNENPLVIGVSDKGMFCASDAVAFLPFTNKMIPLKNGEIAILQSDKLEIKRISDGSPITRSIEVIDWSLEEAKKQGYPHFTLKEICEQPLSLKNALRLQEQYLTLLATLLDRGKDVFLIGSGSSYHACLAASYMFSKLARMTVYPVIASEFIECYGSSVGVDTVILAVSQSGETYDVLKAVDYA
;
A
#
# COMPACT_ATOMS: atom_id res chain seq x y z
N MET A 1 7.44 36.08 7.21
CA MET A 1 7.27 36.58 5.82
C MET A 1 7.00 38.07 5.83
N LYS A 2 7.40 38.80 4.78
CA LYS A 2 7.03 40.23 4.62
C LYS A 2 5.61 40.35 4.05
N ASN A 3 4.73 41.06 4.75
CA ASN A 3 3.40 41.50 4.31
C ASN A 3 2.45 40.44 3.72
N GLN A 4 2.62 39.15 4.06
CA GLN A 4 1.75 38.06 3.62
C GLN A 4 1.61 36.97 4.69
N LYS A 5 0.48 36.23 4.66
CA LYS A 5 0.22 35.12 5.59
C LYS A 5 1.26 34.01 5.42
N ALA A 6 1.73 33.44 6.52
CA ALA A 6 2.63 32.29 6.48
C ALA A 6 1.90 30.98 6.16
N SER A 7 0.66 30.80 6.65
CA SER A 7 0.01 29.48 6.59
C SER A 7 -0.15 28.88 5.18
N PRO A 8 -0.59 29.62 4.14
CA PRO A 8 -0.68 29.06 2.78
C PRO A 8 0.69 28.68 2.19
N ILE A 9 1.74 29.39 2.61
CA ILE A 9 3.12 29.14 2.20
C ILE A 9 3.66 27.90 2.91
N ILE A 10 3.35 27.74 4.21
CA ILE A 10 3.67 26.54 4.98
C ILE A 10 2.89 25.35 4.42
N HIS A 11 1.59 25.44 4.21
CA HIS A 11 0.77 24.40 3.56
C HIS A 11 1.36 23.95 2.22
N GLN A 12 1.79 24.88 1.36
CA GLN A 12 2.50 24.56 0.12
C GLN A 12 3.90 23.95 0.33
N ALA A 13 4.65 24.40 1.34
CA ALA A 13 5.97 23.84 1.68
C ALA A 13 5.86 22.44 2.29
N LEU A 14 4.83 22.19 3.12
CA LEU A 14 4.46 20.88 3.59
C LEU A 14 4.10 19.99 2.39
N LYS A 15 3.29 20.47 1.43
CA LYS A 15 3.04 19.82 0.11
C LYS A 15 4.27 19.65 -0.82
N ARG A 16 5.49 19.95 -0.34
CA ARG A 16 6.77 19.70 -1.04
C ARG A 16 7.73 18.87 -0.18
N LEU A 17 7.67 19.03 1.15
CA LEU A 17 8.13 18.05 2.13
C LEU A 17 7.26 16.77 2.11
N GLU A 18 6.11 16.83 1.44
CA GLU A 18 5.41 15.72 0.79
C GLU A 18 6.23 15.12 -0.36
N TYR A 19 7.49 14.75 -0.09
CA TYR A 19 8.09 13.62 -0.79
C TYR A 19 7.25 12.35 -0.62
N ARG A 20 6.40 12.37 0.42
CA ARG A 20 5.38 11.43 0.89
C ARG A 20 4.35 12.24 1.74
N GLY A 21 3.02 12.12 1.54
CA GLY A 21 1.92 12.99 2.07
C GLY A 21 1.30 12.81 3.53
N TYR A 22 0.48 12.76 4.63
CA TYR A 22 0.81 12.39 6.05
C TYR A 22 -0.15 11.52 6.92
N ASP A 23 0.36 10.98 8.05
CA ASP A 23 -0.38 10.23 9.13
C ASP A 23 -0.92 11.19 10.21
N SER A 24 -0.15 12.21 10.55
CA SER A 24 -0.64 13.42 11.23
C SER A 24 0.09 14.63 10.67
N CYS A 25 -0.61 15.74 10.61
CA CYS A 25 -0.07 17.01 10.14
C CYS A 25 -0.72 18.17 10.87
N GLY A 26 -0.02 19.29 10.87
CA GLY A 26 -0.52 20.51 11.49
C GLY A 26 0.33 21.72 11.15
N ILE A 27 -0.24 22.88 11.38
CA ILE A 27 0.39 24.18 11.29
C ILE A 27 0.11 24.95 12.58
N ALA A 28 1.11 25.68 13.07
CA ALA A 28 0.95 26.73 14.07
C ALA A 28 1.38 28.07 13.48
N THR A 29 0.63 29.15 13.74
CA THR A 29 1.00 30.53 13.37
C THR A 29 0.79 31.48 14.54
N VAL A 30 1.51 32.62 14.53
CA VAL A 30 1.41 33.65 15.58
C VAL A 30 0.66 34.87 15.04
N SER A 31 -0.38 35.35 15.74
CA SER A 31 -1.08 36.59 15.41
C SER A 31 -1.74 37.20 16.64
N ASN A 32 -1.82 38.53 16.72
CA ASN A 32 -2.58 39.28 17.75
C ASN A 32 -2.27 38.93 19.23
N GLY A 33 -1.10 38.34 19.51
CA GLY A 33 -0.73 37.89 20.87
C GLY A 33 -1.11 36.44 21.19
N GLU A 34 -1.62 35.68 20.21
CA GLU A 34 -2.02 34.28 20.33
C GLU A 34 -1.24 33.37 19.36
N ILE A 35 -1.11 32.08 19.70
CA ILE A 35 -0.76 31.03 18.74
C ILE A 35 -2.03 30.31 18.31
N HIS A 36 -2.30 30.32 17.01
CA HIS A 36 -3.34 29.51 16.42
C HIS A 36 -2.74 28.19 15.94
N VAL A 37 -3.26 27.05 16.42
CA VAL A 37 -2.84 25.71 15.97
C VAL A 37 -3.99 25.00 15.30
N LYS A 38 -3.75 24.50 14.08
CA LYS A 38 -4.61 23.52 13.43
C LYS A 38 -3.78 22.27 13.19
N LYS A 39 -4.09 21.18 13.90
CA LYS A 39 -3.43 19.88 13.78
C LYS A 39 -4.41 18.74 13.98
N ASP A 40 -4.20 17.63 13.28
CA ASP A 40 -4.99 16.41 13.40
C ASP A 40 -4.24 15.18 12.84
N ALA A 41 -4.80 13.99 13.09
CA ALA A 41 -4.42 12.79 12.35
C ALA A 41 -5.05 12.82 10.93
N GLY A 42 -4.30 12.38 9.92
CA GLY A 42 -4.71 12.35 8.52
C GLY A 42 -3.77 13.09 7.56
N LYS A 43 -4.17 13.13 6.29
CA LYS A 43 -3.41 13.74 5.18
C LYS A 43 -3.46 15.26 5.24
N ILE A 44 -2.50 15.95 4.61
CA ILE A 44 -2.55 17.41 4.51
C ILE A 44 -3.87 17.87 3.89
N ASP A 45 -4.27 17.31 2.75
CA ASP A 45 -5.54 17.69 2.10
C ASP A 45 -6.78 17.38 2.95
N GLU A 46 -6.80 16.29 3.71
CA GLU A 46 -7.95 15.90 4.55
C GLU A 46 -8.06 16.77 5.82
N VAL A 47 -6.92 17.08 6.46
CA VAL A 47 -6.88 17.99 7.61
C VAL A 47 -7.07 19.45 7.15
N HIS A 48 -6.63 19.80 5.95
CA HIS A 48 -6.92 21.10 5.32
C HIS A 48 -8.40 21.23 4.92
N GLU A 49 -9.05 20.20 4.37
CA GLU A 49 -10.50 20.23 4.09
C GLU A 49 -11.31 20.33 5.39
N LYS A 50 -10.89 19.61 6.45
CA LYS A 50 -11.55 19.59 7.76
C LYS A 50 -11.37 20.88 8.57
N LEU A 51 -10.17 21.45 8.59
CA LEU A 51 -9.80 22.55 9.47
C LEU A 51 -9.53 23.88 8.75
N ASN A 52 -9.29 23.86 7.43
CA ASN A 52 -8.78 24.96 6.61
C ASN A 52 -7.46 25.57 7.13
N PHE A 53 -6.32 25.16 6.58
CA PHE A 53 -5.04 25.77 6.94
C PHE A 53 -4.85 27.19 6.40
N ASP A 54 -5.43 27.54 5.24
CA ASP A 54 -5.07 28.77 4.52
C ASP A 54 -5.72 30.04 5.09
N ASP A 55 -6.77 29.88 5.91
CA ASP A 55 -7.37 30.99 6.64
C ASP A 55 -6.50 31.52 7.79
N MET A 56 -5.53 30.74 8.29
CA MET A 56 -4.86 31.05 9.57
C MET A 56 -4.14 32.40 9.49
N PRO A 57 -4.32 33.29 10.48
CA PRO A 57 -3.70 34.61 10.47
C PRO A 57 -2.21 34.51 10.86
N GLY A 58 -1.49 35.62 10.75
CA GLY A 58 -0.07 35.69 11.09
C GLY A 58 0.88 35.54 9.90
N SER A 59 2.03 36.21 9.99
CA SER A 59 3.10 36.22 8.98
C SER A 59 4.25 35.25 9.30
N ILE A 60 4.12 34.44 10.36
CA ILE A 60 5.08 33.43 10.85
C ILE A 60 4.34 32.15 11.25
N GLY A 61 4.98 30.99 11.06
CA GLY A 61 4.48 29.68 11.47
C GLY A 61 5.39 28.47 11.13
N VAL A 62 4.98 27.25 11.53
CA VAL A 62 5.72 25.97 11.37
C VAL A 62 4.77 24.76 11.15
N GLY A 63 5.25 23.59 10.66
CA GLY A 63 4.41 22.37 10.46
C GLY A 63 5.15 21.06 10.03
N HIS A 64 4.42 19.94 9.81
CA HIS A 64 4.98 18.55 9.60
C HIS A 64 4.09 17.59 8.72
N CYS A 65 4.65 16.57 7.99
CA CYS A 65 4.07 15.87 6.73
C CYS A 65 4.51 13.04 5.68
N LEU A 66 3.65 12.11 5.04
CA LEU A 66 3.78 10.62 4.59
C LEU A 66 2.78 9.98 3.45
N HIS A 67 3.13 9.07 2.47
CA HIS A 67 2.62 8.73 1.02
C HIS A 67 1.31 7.92 0.53
N PRO A 68 1.03 7.69 -0.84
CA PRO A 68 -0.02 6.74 -1.47
C PRO A 68 0.07 5.31 -2.27
N ASP A 69 0.27 5.12 -3.61
CA ASP A 69 -0.25 3.95 -4.48
C ASP A 69 0.34 2.46 -4.51
N THR A 70 0.21 1.57 -3.50
CA THR A 70 0.44 0.05 -3.58
C THR A 70 -0.86 -0.81 -3.74
N PHE A 71 -0.83 -2.13 -4.07
CA PHE A 71 -2.00 -3.06 -4.15
C PHE A 71 -2.00 -4.20 -3.08
N ILE A 72 -3.18 -4.49 -2.50
CA ILE A 72 -3.41 -5.40 -1.35
C ILE A 72 -4.56 -6.38 -1.62
N ILE A 73 -4.50 -7.59 -1.04
CA ILE A 73 -5.60 -8.57 -1.02
C ILE A 73 -6.23 -8.62 0.38
N LEU A 74 -7.55 -8.42 0.46
CA LEU A 74 -8.30 -8.40 1.73
C LEU A 74 -8.79 -9.78 2.16
N SER A 75 -9.21 -9.93 3.43
CA SER A 75 -9.71 -11.19 4.01
C SER A 75 -10.94 -11.75 3.26
N ASN A 76 -11.77 -10.85 2.73
CA ASN A 76 -12.94 -11.12 1.91
C ASN A 76 -12.61 -11.35 0.41
N GLY A 77 -11.32 -11.39 0.06
CA GLY A 77 -10.81 -11.57 -1.29
C GLY A 77 -10.84 -10.33 -2.20
N GLU A 78 -11.37 -9.18 -1.75
CA GLU A 78 -11.29 -7.95 -2.55
C GLU A 78 -9.83 -7.55 -2.82
N VAL A 79 -9.57 -7.10 -4.05
CA VAL A 79 -8.26 -6.58 -4.45
C VAL A 79 -8.39 -5.06 -4.60
N ARG A 80 -7.67 -4.31 -3.76
CA ARG A 80 -7.73 -2.84 -3.69
C ARG A 80 -6.34 -2.23 -3.76
N LYS A 81 -6.25 -0.93 -4.03
CA LYS A 81 -5.04 -0.18 -3.69
C LYS A 81 -5.04 0.14 -2.22
N ILE A 82 -3.86 0.12 -1.60
CA ILE A 82 -3.65 0.42 -0.18
C ILE A 82 -4.17 1.81 0.21
N LYS A 83 -4.11 2.78 -0.72
CA LYS A 83 -4.65 4.13 -0.55
C LYS A 83 -6.18 4.21 -0.59
N ASP A 84 -6.83 3.17 -1.11
CA ASP A 84 -8.28 3.03 -1.18
C ASP A 84 -8.81 2.19 0.02
N LEU A 85 -7.96 1.96 1.04
CA LEU A 85 -8.30 1.26 2.28
C LEU A 85 -8.57 2.25 3.43
N PRO A 86 -9.48 1.90 4.36
CA PRO A 86 -9.64 2.61 5.62
C PRO A 86 -8.44 2.36 6.57
N SER A 87 -8.24 3.26 7.54
CA SER A 87 -7.14 3.21 8.52
C SER A 87 -7.08 1.92 9.36
N SER A 88 -8.20 1.20 9.50
CA SER A 88 -8.23 -0.17 10.02
C SER A 88 -9.03 -1.05 9.06
N VAL A 89 -8.45 -2.20 8.69
CA VAL A 89 -8.95 -3.08 7.64
C VAL A 89 -8.76 -4.55 8.03
N GLU A 90 -9.65 -5.43 7.58
CA GLU A 90 -9.43 -6.88 7.67
C GLU A 90 -8.78 -7.38 6.37
N LEU A 91 -7.58 -7.95 6.49
CA LEU A 91 -6.74 -8.39 5.37
C LEU A 91 -6.37 -9.87 5.49
N LEU A 92 -5.63 -10.38 4.51
CA LEU A 92 -5.12 -11.74 4.54
C LEU A 92 -3.62 -11.76 4.85
N SER A 93 -3.26 -12.50 5.90
CA SER A 93 -1.89 -12.80 6.34
C SER A 93 -1.58 -14.28 6.13
N TYR A 94 -0.31 -14.65 6.21
CA TYR A 94 0.14 -16.03 6.22
C TYR A 94 0.60 -16.44 7.62
N ASP A 95 0.08 -17.55 8.13
CA ASP A 95 0.52 -18.19 9.35
C ASP A 95 1.66 -19.15 9.00
N PHE A 96 2.91 -18.76 9.31
CA PHE A 96 4.11 -19.53 8.94
C PHE A 96 4.26 -20.85 9.72
N GLU A 97 3.66 -20.95 10.92
CA GLU A 97 3.69 -22.17 11.73
C GLU A 97 2.73 -23.21 11.14
N LYS A 98 1.48 -22.79 10.91
CA LYS A 98 0.41 -23.66 10.40
C LYS A 98 0.43 -23.85 8.90
N ASN A 99 1.17 -23.02 8.17
CA ASN A 99 1.20 -22.96 6.71
C ASN A 99 -0.19 -22.74 6.10
N GLU A 100 -0.96 -21.78 6.63
CA GLU A 100 -2.28 -21.40 6.13
C GLU A 100 -2.45 -19.89 5.96
N PHE A 101 -3.43 -19.46 5.14
CA PHE A 101 -3.78 -18.05 4.99
C PHE A 101 -4.93 -17.68 5.93
N VAL A 102 -4.72 -16.67 6.76
CA VAL A 102 -5.58 -16.31 7.90
C VAL A 102 -6.08 -14.86 7.79
N PRO A 103 -7.35 -14.57 8.15
CA PRO A 103 -7.81 -13.20 8.32
C PRO A 103 -7.08 -12.53 9.49
N ALA A 104 -6.61 -11.30 9.28
CA ALA A 104 -5.98 -10.49 10.31
C ALA A 104 -6.45 -9.03 10.23
N LYS A 105 -6.41 -8.32 11.36
CA LYS A 105 -6.63 -6.87 11.39
C LYS A 105 -5.32 -6.16 11.07
N GLY A 106 -5.34 -5.32 10.04
CA GLY A 106 -4.27 -4.40 9.71
C GLY A 106 -4.62 -2.96 10.09
N LYS A 107 -3.64 -2.21 10.57
CA LYS A 107 -3.68 -0.73 10.63
C LYS A 107 -2.88 -0.18 9.44
N VAL A 108 -3.46 0.74 8.70
CA VAL A 108 -2.92 1.21 7.40
C VAL A 108 -2.17 2.53 7.59
N PHE A 109 -0.86 2.51 7.32
CA PHE A 109 0.12 3.57 7.63
C PHE A 109 0.78 4.17 6.40
N ARG A 110 1.45 5.31 6.57
CA ARG A 110 2.28 5.96 5.54
C ARG A 110 3.68 6.23 6.14
N HIS A 111 4.79 6.15 5.38
CA HIS A 111 6.17 6.32 5.90
C HIS A 111 7.11 7.14 4.97
N LYS A 112 8.45 7.00 5.09
CA LYS A 112 9.49 7.91 4.54
C LYS A 112 10.59 7.23 3.68
N ALA A 113 10.73 7.65 2.41
CA ALA A 113 11.97 7.66 1.59
C ALA A 113 11.76 8.46 0.27
N LYS A 114 12.82 9.03 -0.33
CA LYS A 114 12.82 9.39 -1.77
C LYS A 114 13.49 8.22 -2.51
N ASN A 115 13.07 7.96 -3.75
CA ASN A 115 13.44 6.76 -4.53
C ASN A 115 12.87 5.46 -3.92
N LEU A 116 12.71 4.43 -4.76
CA LEU A 116 12.25 3.09 -4.39
C LEU A 116 13.16 2.02 -5.00
N LEU A 117 13.25 0.87 -4.34
CA LEU A 117 13.74 -0.35 -4.95
C LEU A 117 12.56 -1.09 -5.61
N ARG A 118 12.65 -1.29 -6.92
CA ARG A 118 11.77 -2.18 -7.68
C ARG A 118 12.38 -3.57 -7.73
N ILE A 119 11.85 -4.45 -6.90
CA ILE A 119 12.25 -5.86 -6.82
C ILE A 119 11.38 -6.65 -7.81
N LYS A 120 12.01 -7.35 -8.77
CA LYS A 120 11.34 -8.14 -9.81
C LYS A 120 11.58 -9.64 -9.59
N THR A 121 10.52 -10.44 -9.60
CA THR A 121 10.59 -11.90 -9.53
C THR A 121 10.34 -12.55 -10.91
N ALA A 122 10.04 -13.85 -10.96
CA ALA A 122 9.60 -14.50 -12.19
C ALA A 122 8.15 -14.17 -12.56
N SER A 123 7.30 -13.75 -11.61
CA SER A 123 5.88 -13.48 -11.83
C SER A 123 5.45 -12.02 -11.63
N THR A 124 6.04 -11.30 -10.68
CA THR A 124 5.53 -9.99 -10.23
C THR A 124 6.68 -8.99 -10.01
N GLN A 125 6.32 -7.75 -9.72
CA GLN A 125 7.24 -6.73 -9.21
C GLN A 125 6.57 -5.93 -8.10
N ILE A 126 7.36 -5.57 -7.10
CA ILE A 126 6.98 -4.62 -6.06
C ILE A 126 7.92 -3.41 -6.08
N GLU A 127 7.41 -2.26 -5.70
CA GLU A 127 8.10 -0.96 -5.70
C GLU A 127 8.03 -0.49 -4.24
N THR A 128 9.16 -0.42 -3.52
CA THR A 128 9.19 -0.31 -2.05
C THR A 128 10.40 0.49 -1.52
N THR A 129 10.40 0.84 -0.23
CA THR A 129 11.54 1.55 0.39
C THR A 129 12.73 0.63 0.62
N GLU A 130 13.95 1.19 0.58
CA GLU A 130 15.19 0.48 0.91
C GLU A 130 15.18 -0.18 2.32
N TYR A 131 14.36 0.35 3.25
CA TYR A 131 14.18 -0.14 4.61
C TYR A 131 12.98 -1.10 4.82
N HIS A 132 12.15 -1.38 3.80
CA HIS A 132 11.02 -2.30 3.99
C HIS A 132 11.54 -3.74 4.09
N LYS A 133 11.02 -4.52 5.05
CA LYS A 133 11.46 -5.89 5.31
C LYS A 133 10.80 -6.90 4.37
N PHE A 134 11.56 -7.93 3.99
CA PHE A 134 11.10 -9.05 3.18
C PHE A 134 11.45 -10.38 3.83
N TYR A 135 10.50 -11.31 3.83
CA TYR A 135 10.76 -12.71 4.11
C TYR A 135 11.46 -13.37 2.91
N ILE A 136 12.66 -13.88 3.16
CA ILE A 136 13.51 -14.59 2.21
C ILE A 136 13.76 -16.00 2.75
N PHE A 137 13.59 -17.02 1.92
CA PHE A 137 13.92 -18.38 2.31
C PHE A 137 15.40 -18.69 2.04
N ASP A 138 16.16 -19.00 3.08
CA ASP A 138 17.53 -19.52 2.94
C ASP A 138 17.47 -21.01 2.60
N GLY A 139 17.60 -21.31 1.31
CA GLY A 139 17.55 -22.68 0.83
C GLY A 139 18.72 -23.58 1.26
N ASN A 140 19.79 -23.02 1.84
CA ASN A 140 20.88 -23.81 2.42
C ASN A 140 20.71 -23.98 3.93
N GLY A 141 20.26 -22.94 4.64
CA GLY A 141 19.92 -23.00 6.06
C GLY A 141 18.60 -23.74 6.37
N GLY A 142 17.71 -23.88 5.38
CA GLY A 142 16.40 -24.51 5.55
C GLY A 142 15.39 -23.67 6.32
N CYS A 143 15.61 -22.36 6.44
CA CYS A 143 14.85 -21.44 7.30
C CYS A 143 14.42 -20.15 6.58
N ILE A 144 13.46 -19.45 7.16
CA ILE A 144 13.05 -18.12 6.72
C ILE A 144 13.94 -17.08 7.43
N LYS A 145 14.38 -16.07 6.69
CA LYS A 145 15.16 -14.94 7.18
C LYS A 145 14.52 -13.63 6.72
N GLU A 146 14.55 -12.62 7.56
CA GLU A 146 14.21 -11.26 7.18
C GLU A 146 15.43 -10.55 6.56
N LYS A 147 15.18 -9.74 5.54
CA LYS A 147 16.15 -8.78 4.99
C LYS A 147 15.46 -7.45 4.72
N LEU A 148 16.15 -6.33 4.92
CA LEU A 148 15.71 -5.04 4.37
C LEU A 148 15.82 -5.10 2.84
N ALA A 149 15.00 -4.32 2.12
CA ALA A 149 15.04 -4.27 0.66
C ALA A 149 16.44 -3.93 0.10
N ARG A 150 17.23 -3.11 0.82
CA ARG A 150 18.63 -2.77 0.48
C ARG A 150 19.61 -3.94 0.55
N ASP A 151 19.30 -4.96 1.37
CA ASP A 151 20.16 -6.12 1.61
C ASP A 151 19.79 -7.35 0.74
N LEU A 152 18.72 -7.22 -0.05
CA LEU A 152 18.29 -8.20 -1.04
C LEU A 152 19.28 -8.31 -2.20
N LYS A 153 19.46 -9.52 -2.74
CA LYS A 153 20.36 -9.80 -3.86
C LYS A 153 19.64 -10.61 -4.93
N GLU A 154 20.08 -10.46 -6.19
CA GLU A 154 19.60 -11.33 -7.26
C GLU A 154 19.91 -12.80 -6.91
N GLY A 155 18.92 -13.67 -7.08
CA GLY A 155 18.98 -15.07 -6.67
C GLY A 155 18.32 -15.42 -5.33
N ASP A 156 18.12 -14.44 -4.42
CA ASP A 156 17.39 -14.63 -3.15
C ASP A 156 15.95 -15.12 -3.38
N LEU A 157 15.45 -16.04 -2.54
CA LEU A 157 14.09 -16.60 -2.66
C LEU A 157 13.05 -15.78 -1.88
N LEU A 158 12.26 -14.97 -2.57
CA LEU A 158 11.04 -14.39 -2.01
C LEU A 158 9.94 -15.45 -1.84
N ILE A 159 9.12 -15.30 -0.81
CA ILE A 159 7.95 -16.14 -0.54
C ILE A 159 6.69 -15.50 -1.13
N LEU A 160 5.98 -16.24 -1.99
CA LEU A 160 4.76 -15.79 -2.67
C LEU A 160 3.61 -16.80 -2.43
N PRO A 161 2.34 -16.36 -2.38
CA PRO A 161 1.21 -17.28 -2.41
C PRO A 161 1.21 -18.11 -3.70
N GLN A 162 1.03 -19.43 -3.57
CA GLN A 162 0.64 -20.29 -4.68
C GLN A 162 -0.89 -20.24 -4.83
N GLU A 163 -1.61 -20.55 -3.75
CA GLU A 163 -3.08 -20.69 -3.75
C GLU A 163 -3.71 -19.96 -2.56
N ILE A 164 -4.64 -19.03 -2.83
CA ILE A 164 -5.33 -18.23 -1.82
C ILE A 164 -6.77 -18.72 -1.63
N LYS A 165 -7.09 -19.25 -0.46
CA LYS A 165 -8.46 -19.66 -0.10
C LYS A 165 -9.15 -18.53 0.68
N ILE A 166 -10.35 -18.14 0.24
CA ILE A 166 -11.11 -17.03 0.83
C ILE A 166 -12.30 -17.57 1.65
N PRO A 167 -12.37 -17.35 2.98
CA PRO A 167 -13.35 -18.03 3.83
C PRO A 167 -14.84 -17.70 3.58
N LYS A 168 -15.16 -16.55 2.97
CA LYS A 168 -16.53 -16.03 2.84
C LYS A 168 -16.85 -15.51 1.43
N ALA A 169 -16.79 -16.40 0.45
CA ALA A 169 -17.17 -16.11 -0.94
C ALA A 169 -18.70 -16.13 -1.14
N SER A 170 -19.28 -15.14 -1.85
CA SER A 170 -20.74 -15.11 -2.10
C SER A 170 -21.17 -14.34 -3.36
N SER A 171 -22.28 -14.75 -3.99
CA SER A 171 -22.84 -14.09 -5.17
C SER A 171 -23.52 -12.76 -4.82
N LYS A 172 -23.20 -11.68 -5.55
CA LYS A 172 -23.68 -10.32 -5.28
C LYS A 172 -25.16 -10.17 -5.68
N LYS A 173 -26.00 -9.62 -4.79
CA LYS A 173 -27.36 -9.14 -5.14
C LYS A 173 -27.25 -7.92 -6.06
N LEU A 174 -28.09 -7.86 -7.09
CA LEU A 174 -28.09 -6.79 -8.10
C LEU A 174 -29.27 -5.84 -7.90
N LYS A 175 -29.08 -4.57 -8.25
CA LYS A 175 -30.12 -3.53 -8.20
C LYS A 175 -31.22 -3.87 -9.20
N ASN A 176 -32.43 -4.08 -8.70
CA ASN A 176 -33.63 -4.16 -9.53
C ASN A 176 -33.99 -2.74 -9.99
N ILE A 177 -33.91 -2.49 -11.29
CA ILE A 177 -34.15 -1.17 -11.88
C ILE A 177 -35.62 -1.12 -12.31
N ASP A 178 -36.34 -0.02 -12.02
CA ASP A 178 -37.62 0.20 -12.68
C ASP A 178 -37.36 0.61 -14.15
N LEU A 179 -37.66 -0.34 -15.05
CA LEU A 179 -37.45 -0.25 -16.49
C LEU A 179 -38.78 -0.09 -17.25
N ARG A 180 -39.86 0.31 -16.55
CA ARG A 180 -41.23 0.50 -17.08
C ARG A 180 -41.35 1.77 -17.92
N VAL A 181 -40.58 1.81 -18.99
CA VAL A 181 -40.54 2.87 -20.00
C VAL A 181 -41.59 2.62 -21.10
N TYR A 182 -42.18 1.44 -21.16
CA TYR A 182 -43.32 1.11 -22.01
C TYR A 182 -44.53 0.63 -21.18
N TYR A 183 -45.71 0.78 -21.76
CA TYR A 183 -46.98 0.31 -21.21
C TYR A 183 -47.78 -0.39 -22.31
N ARG A 184 -48.28 -1.60 -22.03
CA ARG A 184 -49.29 -2.28 -22.83
C ARG A 184 -50.65 -1.67 -22.47
N PRO A 185 -51.37 -1.01 -23.39
CA PRO A 185 -52.71 -0.52 -23.09
C PRO A 185 -53.68 -1.69 -22.89
N THR A 186 -54.68 -1.50 -22.02
CA THR A 186 -55.93 -2.28 -22.04
C THR A 186 -56.84 -1.72 -23.13
N GLU A 187 -58.00 -2.33 -23.43
CA GLU A 187 -58.97 -1.72 -24.37
C GLU A 187 -59.39 -0.31 -23.93
N SER A 188 -59.62 -0.11 -22.63
CA SER A 188 -59.88 1.23 -22.07
C SER A 188 -58.68 2.18 -22.21
N GLY A 189 -57.45 1.65 -22.19
CA GLY A 189 -56.23 2.39 -22.48
C GLY A 189 -56.07 2.75 -23.97
N TRP A 190 -56.47 1.87 -24.89
CA TRP A 190 -56.47 2.12 -26.33
C TRP A 190 -57.49 3.19 -26.71
N LYS A 191 -58.73 3.12 -26.19
CA LYS A 191 -59.74 4.17 -26.40
C LYS A 191 -59.24 5.54 -25.95
N LEU A 192 -58.57 5.62 -24.78
CA LEU A 192 -58.00 6.87 -24.29
C LEU A 192 -56.82 7.39 -25.15
N LEU A 193 -56.02 6.49 -25.74
CA LEU A 193 -54.96 6.86 -26.68
C LEU A 193 -55.53 7.38 -28.00
N GLU A 194 -56.54 6.72 -28.56
CA GLU A 194 -57.19 7.09 -29.81
C GLU A 194 -57.88 8.46 -29.68
N GLU A 195 -58.55 8.72 -28.55
CA GLU A 195 -59.14 10.03 -28.25
C GLU A 195 -58.06 11.14 -28.14
N ALA A 196 -56.97 10.88 -27.40
CA ALA A 196 -55.87 11.84 -27.25
C ALA A 196 -55.07 12.09 -28.55
N LEU A 197 -55.22 11.22 -29.56
CA LEU A 197 -54.60 11.35 -30.88
C LEU A 197 -55.45 12.13 -31.90
N LYS A 198 -56.70 12.47 -31.58
CA LYS A 198 -57.51 13.40 -32.39
C LYS A 198 -56.96 14.83 -32.34
N ASP A 199 -56.47 15.25 -31.16
CA ASP A 199 -55.82 16.55 -30.93
C ASP A 199 -54.53 16.67 -31.77
N GLU A 200 -54.56 17.55 -32.78
CA GLU A 200 -53.44 17.72 -33.70
C GLU A 200 -52.17 18.27 -33.02
N ARG A 201 -52.31 19.12 -32.00
CA ARG A 201 -51.20 19.71 -31.24
C ARG A 201 -50.51 18.67 -30.35
N LYS A 202 -51.24 17.64 -29.91
CA LYS A 202 -50.67 16.44 -29.26
C LYS A 202 -50.08 15.49 -30.30
N ARG A 203 -50.80 15.20 -31.39
CA ARG A 203 -50.40 14.29 -32.47
C ARG A 203 -49.07 14.69 -33.13
N ALA A 204 -48.85 15.99 -33.34
CA ALA A 204 -47.62 16.54 -33.92
C ALA A 204 -46.34 16.25 -33.10
N LYS A 205 -46.47 15.93 -31.81
CA LYS A 205 -45.33 15.63 -30.91
C LYS A 205 -44.84 14.17 -31.01
N ILE A 206 -45.40 13.39 -31.94
CA ILE A 206 -45.11 11.96 -32.14
C ILE A 206 -44.67 11.74 -33.58
N SER A 207 -43.61 10.96 -33.80
CA SER A 207 -43.09 10.71 -35.15
C SER A 207 -44.08 9.90 -36.00
N ARG A 208 -44.21 10.25 -37.30
CA ARG A 208 -45.11 9.59 -38.26
C ARG A 208 -44.97 8.05 -38.26
N GLY A 209 -43.73 7.55 -38.14
CA GLY A 209 -43.45 6.12 -38.04
C GLY A 209 -44.01 5.46 -36.77
N PHE A 210 -43.99 6.14 -35.62
CA PHE A 210 -44.57 5.61 -34.38
C PHE A 210 -46.11 5.75 -34.34
N LEU A 211 -46.66 6.81 -34.94
CA LEU A 211 -48.10 6.97 -35.15
C LEU A 211 -48.72 5.83 -35.97
N ARG A 212 -48.02 5.32 -37.00
CA ARG A 212 -48.46 4.16 -37.77
C ARG A 212 -48.61 2.91 -36.89
N HIS A 213 -47.65 2.67 -36.01
CA HIS A 213 -47.65 1.53 -35.08
C HIS A 213 -48.71 1.67 -33.96
N LEU A 214 -48.92 2.89 -33.45
CA LEU A 214 -50.05 3.18 -32.55
C LEU A 214 -51.41 2.85 -33.20
N ARG A 215 -51.63 3.26 -34.44
CA ARG A 215 -52.88 2.98 -35.18
C ARG A 215 -53.07 1.49 -35.52
N ALA A 216 -51.98 0.76 -35.76
CA ALA A 216 -52.01 -0.68 -35.98
C ALA A 216 -52.18 -1.49 -34.67
N ARG A 217 -52.21 -0.83 -33.50
CA ARG A 217 -52.17 -1.42 -32.15
C ARG A 217 -51.04 -2.44 -31.93
N ASP A 218 -49.97 -2.40 -32.76
CA ASP A 218 -48.95 -3.45 -32.85
C ASP A 218 -47.75 -3.29 -31.89
N ARG A 219 -47.75 -2.26 -31.03
CA ARG A 219 -46.67 -1.95 -30.08
C ARG A 219 -47.16 -1.38 -28.75
N ASN A 220 -46.41 -1.66 -27.69
CA ASN A 220 -46.56 -1.00 -26.39
C ASN A 220 -46.15 0.48 -26.48
N VAL A 221 -46.81 1.34 -25.69
CA VAL A 221 -46.67 2.81 -25.75
C VAL A 221 -45.64 3.33 -24.76
N ASN A 222 -44.77 4.23 -25.23
CA ASN A 222 -43.67 4.76 -24.41
C ASN A 222 -44.17 5.77 -23.36
N ALA A 223 -43.57 5.78 -22.16
CA ALA A 223 -43.84 6.75 -21.10
C ALA A 223 -43.72 8.22 -21.57
N LYS A 224 -42.77 8.52 -22.46
CA LYS A 224 -42.62 9.85 -23.08
C LYS A 224 -43.79 10.20 -24.01
N VAL A 225 -44.36 9.22 -24.70
CA VAL A 225 -45.54 9.41 -25.58
C VAL A 225 -46.79 9.62 -24.74
N LEU A 226 -47.00 8.85 -23.67
CA LEU A 226 -48.08 9.11 -22.71
C LEU A 226 -47.99 10.53 -22.14
N LYS A 227 -46.79 10.95 -21.70
CA LYS A 227 -46.54 12.33 -21.23
C LYS A 227 -46.81 13.39 -22.31
N ALA A 228 -46.43 13.15 -23.58
CA ALA A 228 -46.69 14.07 -24.69
C ALA A 228 -48.19 14.20 -25.04
N LEU A 229 -48.97 13.13 -24.83
CA LEU A 229 -50.43 13.11 -24.95
C LEU A 229 -51.15 13.66 -23.70
N GLY A 230 -50.44 13.95 -22.61
CA GLY A 230 -51.02 14.38 -21.32
C GLY A 230 -51.57 13.25 -20.45
N ILE A 231 -51.38 11.99 -20.86
CA ILE A 231 -51.93 10.80 -20.18
C ILE A 231 -51.02 10.40 -19.01
N LYS A 232 -51.57 10.35 -17.79
CA LYS A 232 -50.93 9.71 -16.62
C LYS A 232 -51.24 8.20 -16.62
N PRO A 233 -50.25 7.30 -16.62
CA PRO A 233 -50.51 5.86 -16.61
C PRO A 233 -51.15 5.40 -15.30
N ARG A 234 -52.29 4.70 -15.38
CA ARG A 234 -52.97 4.00 -14.28
C ARG A 234 -52.97 2.49 -14.57
N LYS A 235 -52.78 1.63 -13.57
CA LYS A 235 -52.68 0.15 -13.76
C LYS A 235 -53.85 -0.46 -14.54
N SER A 236 -55.06 0.05 -14.38
CA SER A 236 -56.29 -0.40 -15.07
C SER A 236 -56.35 -0.03 -16.56
N LEU A 237 -55.59 0.98 -16.99
CA LEU A 237 -55.53 1.47 -18.37
C LEU A 237 -54.23 1.04 -19.08
N PHE A 238 -53.14 0.97 -18.32
CA PHE A 238 -51.78 0.84 -18.83
C PHE A 238 -50.99 -0.13 -17.97
N ILE A 239 -50.82 -1.36 -18.47
CA ILE A 239 -50.04 -2.41 -17.82
C ILE A 239 -48.55 -2.15 -18.12
N PRO A 240 -47.70 -1.88 -17.12
CA PRO A 240 -46.30 -1.52 -17.36
C PRO A 240 -45.47 -2.72 -17.87
N VAL A 241 -44.62 -2.50 -18.87
CA VAL A 241 -43.83 -3.52 -19.56
C VAL A 241 -42.43 -3.03 -19.92
N ASN A 242 -41.46 -3.96 -19.99
CA ASN A 242 -40.04 -3.64 -20.10
C ASN A 242 -39.55 -3.29 -21.52
N SER A 243 -40.36 -3.49 -22.58
CA SER A 243 -40.01 -3.09 -23.94
C SER A 243 -41.23 -2.96 -24.87
N ALA A 244 -41.00 -2.58 -26.13
CA ALA A 244 -42.03 -2.51 -27.16
C ALA A 244 -42.52 -3.90 -27.66
N THR A 245 -41.68 -4.94 -27.57
CA THR A 245 -41.93 -6.27 -28.20
C THR A 245 -41.30 -7.47 -27.48
N ASN A 246 -40.07 -7.34 -26.95
CA ASN A 246 -39.29 -8.46 -26.41
C ASN A 246 -39.24 -8.46 -24.87
N PHE A 247 -39.44 -9.62 -24.25
CA PHE A 247 -39.26 -9.79 -22.80
C PHE A 247 -37.77 -9.93 -22.46
N ILE A 248 -37.15 -8.84 -22.00
CA ILE A 248 -35.80 -8.90 -21.42
C ILE A 248 -35.86 -9.53 -20.03
N LYS A 249 -35.14 -10.65 -19.85
CA LYS A 249 -34.83 -11.23 -18.55
C LYS A 249 -33.62 -10.49 -17.96
N LEU A 250 -33.64 -10.22 -16.67
CA LEU A 250 -32.52 -9.56 -15.97
C LEU A 250 -32.19 -10.31 -14.68
N PRO A 251 -30.92 -10.72 -14.47
CA PRO A 251 -30.50 -11.37 -13.24
C PRO A 251 -30.71 -10.50 -11.99
N LYS A 252 -31.20 -11.11 -10.90
CA LYS A 252 -31.33 -10.47 -9.57
C LYS A 252 -30.10 -10.66 -8.69
N LYS A 253 -29.20 -11.57 -9.07
CA LYS A 253 -27.90 -11.85 -8.45
C LYS A 253 -26.88 -12.16 -9.55
N THR A 254 -25.59 -12.15 -9.21
CA THR A 254 -24.55 -12.71 -10.08
C THR A 254 -24.68 -14.24 -10.20
N CYS A 255 -24.14 -14.76 -11.29
CA CYS A 255 -24.02 -16.19 -11.61
C CYS A 255 -22.92 -16.37 -12.68
N PRO A 256 -22.34 -17.58 -12.86
CA PRO A 256 -21.24 -17.81 -13.79
C PRO A 256 -21.52 -17.34 -15.23
N GLU A 257 -22.73 -17.56 -15.75
CA GLU A 257 -23.11 -17.17 -17.12
C GLU A 257 -23.13 -15.66 -17.31
N LEU A 258 -23.62 -14.91 -16.30
CA LEU A 258 -23.56 -13.45 -16.29
C LEU A 258 -22.11 -12.98 -16.18
N MET A 259 -21.29 -13.63 -15.35
CA MET A 259 -19.89 -13.25 -15.18
C MET A 259 -19.05 -13.52 -16.44
N ARG A 260 -19.25 -14.64 -17.15
CA ARG A 260 -18.64 -14.90 -18.47
C ARG A 260 -19.03 -13.80 -19.48
N PHE A 261 -20.31 -13.42 -19.53
CA PHE A 261 -20.76 -12.30 -20.36
C PHE A 261 -20.08 -10.97 -19.96
N LEU A 262 -19.99 -10.65 -18.66
CA LEU A 262 -19.37 -9.42 -18.17
C LEU A 262 -17.85 -9.39 -18.43
N GLY A 263 -17.17 -10.53 -18.43
CA GLY A 263 -15.76 -10.66 -18.80
C GLY A 263 -15.51 -10.37 -20.28
N TYR A 264 -16.30 -10.96 -21.18
CA TYR A 264 -16.19 -10.69 -22.61
C TYR A 264 -16.62 -9.24 -22.95
N TYR A 265 -17.56 -8.69 -22.18
CA TYR A 265 -17.91 -7.27 -22.25
C TYR A 265 -16.80 -6.34 -21.69
N PHE A 266 -16.04 -6.80 -20.70
CA PHE A 266 -14.85 -6.10 -20.22
C PHE A 266 -13.75 -6.04 -21.31
N GLY A 267 -13.53 -7.12 -22.08
CA GLY A 267 -12.66 -7.13 -23.26
C GLY A 267 -13.26 -6.40 -24.48
N ASP A 268 -13.78 -7.14 -25.46
CA ASP A 268 -14.26 -6.59 -26.75
C ASP A 268 -15.61 -5.84 -26.71
N GLY A 269 -16.30 -5.83 -25.56
CA GLY A 269 -17.57 -5.13 -25.42
C GLY A 269 -17.47 -3.62 -25.66
N SER A 270 -18.26 -3.10 -26.61
CA SER A 270 -18.34 -1.67 -26.90
C SER A 270 -19.80 -1.18 -27.01
N GLN A 271 -20.03 0.08 -26.67
CA GLN A 271 -21.36 0.67 -26.57
C GLN A 271 -21.74 1.44 -27.86
N HIS A 272 -23.03 1.54 -28.14
CA HIS A 272 -23.56 2.46 -29.15
C HIS A 272 -24.97 2.95 -28.76
N ALA A 273 -25.49 3.95 -29.47
CA ALA A 273 -26.74 4.65 -29.12
C ALA A 273 -28.02 3.79 -29.01
N ARG A 274 -27.97 2.48 -29.33
CA ARG A 274 -29.11 1.56 -29.23
C ARG A 274 -28.81 0.25 -28.48
N GLY A 275 -27.61 0.06 -27.93
CA GLY A 275 -27.22 -1.20 -27.30
C GLY A 275 -25.71 -1.41 -27.20
N ILE A 276 -25.29 -2.68 -27.28
CA ILE A 276 -23.88 -3.12 -27.20
C ILE A 276 -23.49 -3.91 -28.45
N LYS A 277 -22.19 -3.88 -28.79
CA LYS A 277 -21.60 -4.68 -29.86
C LYS A 277 -20.27 -5.29 -29.41
N PHE A 278 -19.94 -6.44 -29.99
CA PHE A 278 -18.66 -7.14 -29.83
C PHE A 278 -18.05 -7.35 -31.22
N LYS A 279 -16.73 -7.30 -31.33
CA LYS A 279 -15.99 -7.59 -32.57
C LYS A 279 -15.07 -8.77 -32.33
N ASP A 280 -14.99 -9.71 -33.26
CA ASP A 280 -14.08 -10.86 -33.19
C ASP A 280 -13.66 -11.28 -34.60
N LYS A 281 -12.50 -11.93 -34.75
CA LYS A 281 -12.10 -12.59 -36.00
C LYS A 281 -12.77 -13.96 -36.16
N ARG A 282 -13.18 -14.60 -35.05
CA ARG A 282 -13.75 -15.96 -35.00
C ARG A 282 -15.26 -15.93 -34.82
N LEU A 283 -15.98 -16.42 -35.84
CA LEU A 283 -17.44 -16.53 -35.80
C LEU A 283 -17.94 -17.46 -34.67
N GLU A 284 -17.24 -18.56 -34.40
CA GLU A 284 -17.55 -19.54 -33.34
C GLU A 284 -17.71 -18.87 -31.97
N ILE A 285 -16.82 -17.92 -31.62
CA ILE A 285 -16.86 -17.17 -30.35
C ILE A 285 -18.13 -16.31 -30.30
N LEU A 286 -18.41 -15.52 -31.34
CA LEU A 286 -19.59 -14.67 -31.38
C LEU A 286 -20.91 -15.47 -31.37
N GLU A 287 -20.93 -16.69 -31.91
CA GLU A 287 -22.10 -17.57 -31.82
C GLU A 287 -22.31 -18.13 -30.41
N GLU A 288 -21.23 -18.49 -29.70
CA GLU A 288 -21.31 -18.83 -28.27
C GLU A 288 -21.84 -17.65 -27.45
N TYR A 289 -21.28 -16.45 -27.59
CA TYR A 289 -21.75 -15.27 -26.86
C TYR A 289 -23.16 -14.83 -27.29
N ARG A 290 -23.57 -15.05 -28.54
CA ARG A 290 -24.96 -14.85 -28.98
C ARG A 290 -25.91 -15.79 -28.23
N LYS A 291 -25.56 -17.07 -28.07
CA LYS A 291 -26.34 -18.05 -27.28
C LYS A 291 -26.34 -17.71 -25.78
N LEU A 292 -25.20 -17.32 -25.22
CA LEU A 292 -25.07 -16.90 -23.82
C LEU A 292 -25.98 -15.70 -23.50
N ILE A 293 -26.00 -14.69 -24.35
CA ILE A 293 -26.85 -13.49 -24.20
C ILE A 293 -28.34 -13.83 -24.38
N GLU A 294 -28.66 -14.74 -25.30
CA GLU A 294 -30.02 -15.25 -25.49
C GLU A 294 -30.51 -16.04 -24.24
N ASN A 295 -29.64 -16.82 -23.61
CA ASN A 295 -29.95 -17.58 -22.37
C ASN A 295 -30.07 -16.69 -21.12
N VAL A 296 -29.12 -15.77 -20.90
CA VAL A 296 -29.07 -14.92 -19.69
C VAL A 296 -30.14 -13.83 -19.73
N PHE A 297 -30.33 -13.19 -20.89
CA PHE A 297 -31.15 -11.98 -21.02
C PHE A 297 -32.41 -12.13 -21.88
N SER A 298 -32.62 -13.28 -22.55
CA SER A 298 -33.72 -13.49 -23.51
C SER A 298 -33.71 -12.49 -24.67
N ILE A 299 -32.51 -12.03 -25.08
CA ILE A 299 -32.30 -11.14 -26.23
C ILE A 299 -31.44 -11.84 -27.28
N LYS A 300 -32.00 -12.03 -28.48
CA LYS A 300 -31.27 -12.53 -29.64
C LYS A 300 -30.44 -11.40 -30.30
N GLY A 301 -29.12 -11.54 -30.31
CA GLY A 301 -28.22 -10.66 -31.06
C GLY A 301 -28.13 -11.04 -32.54
N ARG A 302 -27.78 -10.07 -33.42
CA ARG A 302 -27.50 -10.31 -34.84
C ARG A 302 -26.00 -10.22 -35.10
N ILE A 303 -25.42 -11.22 -35.73
CA ILE A 303 -24.03 -11.19 -36.22
C ILE A 303 -24.03 -10.62 -37.66
N VAL A 304 -23.01 -9.85 -38.00
CA VAL A 304 -22.76 -9.29 -39.33
C VAL A 304 -21.27 -9.46 -39.67
N LYS A 305 -20.93 -9.81 -40.90
CA LYS A 305 -19.55 -9.81 -41.39
C LYS A 305 -19.16 -8.38 -41.80
N GLU A 306 -18.04 -7.90 -41.32
CA GLU A 306 -17.32 -6.70 -41.78
C GLU A 306 -15.97 -7.16 -42.39
N GLU A 307 -15.27 -6.31 -43.13
CA GLU A 307 -14.16 -6.69 -44.04
C GLU A 307 -13.17 -7.72 -43.46
N ASN A 308 -12.69 -7.48 -42.23
CA ASN A 308 -11.67 -8.29 -41.55
C ASN A 308 -12.12 -8.87 -40.19
N CYS A 309 -13.42 -8.82 -39.88
CA CYS A 309 -13.97 -9.31 -38.61
C CYS A 309 -15.49 -9.56 -38.66
N TYR A 310 -16.00 -10.33 -37.71
CA TYR A 310 -17.43 -10.47 -37.45
C TYR A 310 -17.83 -9.54 -36.30
N VAL A 311 -19.08 -9.06 -36.32
CA VAL A 311 -19.62 -8.14 -35.31
C VAL A 311 -20.99 -8.59 -34.82
N LEU A 312 -21.05 -8.99 -33.55
CA LEU A 312 -22.28 -9.30 -32.83
C LEU A 312 -22.90 -8.00 -32.31
N ARG A 313 -24.12 -7.67 -32.74
CA ARG A 313 -24.85 -6.46 -32.36
C ARG A 313 -26.10 -6.82 -31.56
N VAL A 314 -26.20 -6.30 -30.33
CA VAL A 314 -27.28 -6.56 -29.37
C VAL A 314 -28.01 -5.25 -29.07
N ASN A 315 -29.07 -4.98 -29.85
CA ASN A 315 -29.83 -3.73 -29.80
C ASN A 315 -30.79 -3.69 -28.60
N SER A 316 -30.27 -3.45 -27.39
CA SER A 316 -31.08 -3.20 -26.20
C SER A 316 -30.54 -2.03 -25.36
N VAL A 317 -31.26 -0.92 -25.40
CA VAL A 317 -31.05 0.24 -24.51
C VAL A 317 -31.28 -0.14 -23.05
N TYR A 318 -32.16 -1.11 -22.78
CA TYR A 318 -32.44 -1.62 -21.43
C TYR A 318 -31.26 -2.39 -20.84
N LEU A 319 -30.65 -3.28 -21.64
CA LEU A 319 -29.43 -3.98 -21.23
C LEU A 319 -28.28 -2.99 -21.00
N LEU A 320 -28.12 -2.00 -21.88
CA LEU A 320 -27.11 -0.96 -21.74
C LEU A 320 -27.32 -0.10 -20.47
N LYS A 321 -28.56 0.30 -20.15
CA LYS A 321 -28.89 1.01 -18.91
C LYS A 321 -28.60 0.12 -17.68
N TRP A 322 -29.02 -1.14 -17.71
CA TRP A 322 -28.84 -2.06 -16.59
C TRP A 322 -27.38 -2.39 -16.29
N ILE A 323 -26.54 -2.54 -17.33
CA ILE A 323 -25.10 -2.67 -17.18
C ILE A 323 -24.49 -1.41 -16.53
N LYS A 324 -24.92 -0.21 -16.92
CA LYS A 324 -24.38 1.04 -16.34
C LYS A 324 -24.75 1.25 -14.87
N GLU A 325 -25.94 0.83 -14.44
CA GLU A 325 -26.38 1.00 -13.04
C GLU A 325 -25.90 -0.10 -12.08
N ASN A 326 -25.63 -1.31 -12.57
CA ASN A 326 -25.10 -2.42 -11.76
C ASN A 326 -23.57 -2.59 -11.86
N PHE A 327 -22.97 -2.26 -13.00
CA PHE A 327 -21.55 -2.50 -13.31
C PHE A 327 -20.87 -1.26 -13.94
N PRO A 328 -20.97 -0.06 -13.32
CA PRO A 328 -20.43 1.18 -13.90
C PRO A 328 -18.91 1.13 -14.15
N GLU A 329 -18.16 0.41 -13.32
CA GLU A 329 -16.71 0.25 -13.48
C GLU A 329 -16.38 -0.64 -14.69
N ILE A 330 -17.07 -1.78 -14.84
CA ILE A 330 -16.90 -2.69 -16.00
C ILE A 330 -17.27 -1.97 -17.30
N ALA A 331 -18.35 -1.18 -17.27
CA ALA A 331 -18.76 -0.33 -18.40
C ALA A 331 -17.72 0.75 -18.77
N ASN A 332 -16.81 1.09 -17.85
CA ASN A 332 -15.68 2.00 -18.03
C ASN A 332 -14.31 1.27 -18.06
N LYS A 333 -14.30 -0.04 -18.35
CA LYS A 333 -13.08 -0.87 -18.50
C LYS A 333 -12.19 -0.91 -17.23
N LYS A 334 -12.81 -0.84 -16.05
CA LYS A 334 -12.21 -1.13 -14.73
C LYS A 334 -12.81 -2.41 -14.13
N ILE A 335 -12.05 -3.11 -13.30
CA ILE A 335 -12.52 -4.30 -12.56
C ILE A 335 -12.89 -3.85 -11.14
N PRO A 336 -14.15 -4.00 -10.70
CA PRO A 336 -14.54 -3.69 -9.32
C PRO A 336 -13.79 -4.55 -8.28
N PRO A 337 -13.35 -3.99 -7.14
CA PRO A 337 -12.74 -4.76 -6.06
C PRO A 337 -13.60 -5.94 -5.59
N TRP A 338 -14.92 -5.75 -5.50
CA TRP A 338 -15.88 -6.75 -5.02
C TRP A 338 -15.98 -8.01 -5.88
N ILE A 339 -15.43 -8.03 -7.11
CA ILE A 339 -15.32 -9.27 -7.89
C ILE A 339 -14.43 -10.28 -7.15
N GLY A 340 -13.46 -9.81 -6.36
CA GLY A 340 -12.64 -10.64 -5.49
C GLY A 340 -13.38 -11.35 -4.36
N SER A 341 -14.61 -10.96 -4.02
CA SER A 341 -15.45 -11.62 -3.01
C SER A 341 -16.50 -12.59 -3.57
N LEU A 342 -16.57 -12.74 -4.90
CA LEU A 342 -17.49 -13.69 -5.53
C LEU A 342 -17.08 -15.15 -5.27
N SER A 343 -17.97 -16.10 -5.61
CA SER A 343 -17.60 -17.51 -5.65
C SER A 343 -16.49 -17.77 -6.67
N ASP A 344 -15.68 -18.80 -6.42
CA ASP A 344 -14.61 -19.20 -7.34
C ASP A 344 -15.13 -19.48 -8.76
N ASP A 345 -16.32 -20.07 -8.86
CA ASP A 345 -16.97 -20.41 -10.13
C ASP A 345 -17.34 -19.14 -10.94
N GLU A 346 -17.84 -18.11 -10.24
CA GLU A 346 -18.13 -16.79 -10.82
C GLU A 346 -16.86 -16.03 -11.24
N ILE A 347 -15.75 -16.20 -10.51
CA ILE A 347 -14.44 -15.59 -10.83
C ILE A 347 -13.80 -16.28 -12.04
N CYS A 348 -13.77 -17.63 -12.06
CA CYS A 348 -13.31 -18.40 -13.20
C CYS A 348 -14.10 -18.07 -14.46
N ALA A 349 -15.43 -17.91 -14.35
CA ALA A 349 -16.26 -17.50 -15.47
C ALA A 349 -15.95 -16.08 -15.96
N PHE A 350 -15.74 -15.11 -15.04
CA PHE A 350 -15.32 -13.76 -15.41
C PHE A 350 -13.98 -13.75 -16.15
N ILE A 351 -12.98 -14.47 -15.64
CA ILE A 351 -11.64 -14.55 -16.27
C ILE A 351 -11.70 -15.27 -17.63
N GLY A 352 -12.48 -16.35 -17.74
CA GLY A 352 -12.72 -17.04 -19.01
C GLY A 352 -13.36 -16.13 -20.06
N GLY A 353 -14.32 -15.29 -19.63
CA GLY A 353 -14.91 -14.24 -20.46
C GLY A 353 -13.89 -13.22 -20.97
N ILE A 354 -13.00 -12.73 -20.09
CA ILE A 354 -11.93 -11.81 -20.51
C ILE A 354 -10.95 -12.52 -21.46
N PHE A 355 -10.64 -13.80 -21.24
CA PHE A 355 -9.74 -14.57 -22.08
C PHE A 355 -10.31 -14.88 -23.49
N ASP A 356 -11.63 -15.10 -23.61
CA ASP A 356 -12.28 -15.21 -24.92
C ASP A 356 -12.10 -13.95 -25.78
N ALA A 357 -11.96 -12.77 -25.15
CA ALA A 357 -11.57 -11.53 -25.83
C ALA A 357 -10.04 -11.40 -25.92
N GLU A 358 -9.40 -10.90 -24.85
CA GLU A 358 -8.00 -10.44 -24.75
C GLU A 358 -6.97 -11.58 -24.66
N GLY A 359 -7.42 -12.84 -24.58
CA GLY A 359 -6.60 -14.03 -24.43
C GLY A 359 -6.04 -14.56 -25.76
N SER A 360 -4.87 -15.18 -25.70
CA SER A 360 -4.13 -15.71 -26.84
C SER A 360 -3.14 -16.78 -26.40
N VAL A 361 -2.56 -17.50 -27.35
CA VAL A 361 -1.44 -18.42 -27.09
C VAL A 361 -0.19 -17.98 -27.83
N ALA A 362 0.92 -17.90 -27.12
CA ALA A 362 2.24 -17.68 -27.70
C ALA A 362 2.86 -19.05 -27.98
N ARG A 363 2.75 -19.52 -29.24
CA ARG A 363 3.15 -20.87 -29.65
C ARG A 363 4.65 -21.12 -29.47
N GLU A 364 5.50 -20.20 -29.91
CA GLU A 364 6.95 -20.24 -29.71
C GLU A 364 7.33 -20.29 -28.22
N ALA A 365 6.78 -19.37 -27.43
CA ALA A 365 7.03 -19.27 -25.99
C ALA A 365 6.19 -20.25 -25.15
N LYS A 366 5.56 -21.26 -25.79
CA LYS A 366 4.69 -22.30 -25.21
C LYS A 366 3.87 -21.83 -24.00
N SER A 367 3.05 -20.79 -24.19
CA SER A 367 2.35 -20.16 -23.05
C SER A 367 1.00 -19.52 -23.38
N VAL A 368 0.13 -19.57 -22.37
CA VAL A 368 -1.18 -18.93 -22.35
C VAL A 368 -0.99 -17.46 -21.97
N CYS A 369 -1.48 -16.53 -22.79
CA CYS A 369 -1.21 -15.10 -22.68
C CYS A 369 -2.50 -14.27 -22.67
N MET A 370 -2.51 -13.14 -21.95
CA MET A 370 -3.56 -12.12 -22.03
C MET A 370 -2.89 -10.74 -22.08
N SER A 371 -3.28 -9.85 -22.99
CA SER A 371 -2.58 -8.55 -23.16
C SER A 371 -3.55 -7.37 -23.14
N MET A 372 -3.26 -6.33 -22.35
CA MET A 372 -4.08 -5.10 -22.32
C MET A 372 -3.24 -3.86 -21.89
N THR A 373 -3.85 -2.67 -21.90
CA THR A 373 -3.19 -1.40 -21.49
C THR A 373 -3.61 -0.88 -20.12
N ASN A 374 -4.45 -1.63 -19.38
CA ASN A 374 -4.88 -1.28 -18.03
C ASN A 374 -4.04 -2.04 -16.97
N ARG A 375 -3.09 -1.36 -16.33
CA ARG A 375 -2.22 -1.91 -15.26
C ARG A 375 -3.02 -2.41 -14.06
N ASP A 376 -4.02 -1.65 -13.64
CA ASP A 376 -4.81 -1.95 -12.45
C ASP A 376 -5.63 -3.23 -12.67
N ALA A 377 -6.38 -3.30 -13.77
CA ALA A 377 -7.14 -4.50 -14.13
C ALA A 377 -6.26 -5.75 -14.31
N MET A 378 -5.08 -5.61 -14.93
CA MET A 378 -4.20 -6.75 -15.13
C MET A 378 -3.55 -7.25 -13.82
N LYS A 379 -3.22 -6.35 -12.88
CA LYS A 379 -2.84 -6.72 -11.50
C LYS A 379 -3.99 -7.43 -10.78
N THR A 380 -5.23 -6.95 -10.91
CA THR A 380 -6.41 -7.62 -10.33
C THR A 380 -6.60 -9.03 -10.91
N ILE A 381 -6.48 -9.22 -12.22
CA ILE A 381 -6.58 -10.56 -12.85
C ILE A 381 -5.48 -11.50 -12.33
N GLN A 382 -4.24 -11.02 -12.20
CA GLN A 382 -3.14 -11.80 -11.61
C GLN A 382 -3.46 -12.26 -10.18
N ALA A 383 -3.99 -11.37 -9.33
CA ALA A 383 -4.37 -11.70 -7.96
C ALA A 383 -5.56 -12.67 -7.89
N LEU A 384 -6.57 -12.50 -8.76
CA LEU A 384 -7.73 -13.41 -8.82
C LEU A 384 -7.36 -14.83 -9.25
N LEU A 385 -6.36 -14.99 -10.13
CA LEU A 385 -5.86 -16.30 -10.57
C LEU A 385 -5.23 -17.12 -9.42
N LEU A 386 -4.68 -16.46 -8.39
CA LEU A 386 -4.16 -17.14 -7.20
C LEU A 386 -5.26 -17.83 -6.38
N ARG A 387 -6.54 -17.45 -6.49
CA ARG A 387 -7.65 -18.20 -5.87
C ARG A 387 -7.81 -19.63 -6.40
N LYS A 388 -7.09 -20.00 -7.48
CA LYS A 388 -7.08 -21.34 -8.08
C LYS A 388 -5.66 -21.91 -8.29
N GLY A 389 -4.66 -21.36 -7.60
CA GLY A 389 -3.28 -21.85 -7.68
C GLY A 389 -2.55 -21.48 -8.97
N ILE A 390 -3.08 -20.55 -9.77
CA ILE A 390 -2.55 -20.20 -11.10
C ILE A 390 -1.61 -18.99 -10.97
N VAL A 391 -0.33 -19.24 -10.71
CA VAL A 391 0.67 -18.16 -10.62
C VAL A 391 1.05 -17.70 -12.03
N ALA A 392 0.64 -16.46 -12.38
CA ALA A 392 0.86 -15.87 -13.69
C ALA A 392 1.92 -14.74 -13.67
N SER A 393 2.68 -14.59 -14.75
CA SER A 393 3.75 -13.58 -14.88
C SER A 393 3.29 -12.32 -15.60
N LEU A 394 3.62 -11.12 -15.07
CA LEU A 394 3.42 -9.84 -15.75
C LEU A 394 4.66 -9.39 -16.51
N HIS A 395 4.49 -9.15 -17.82
CA HIS A 395 5.51 -8.66 -18.74
C HIS A 395 5.10 -7.29 -19.31
N TYR A 396 5.94 -6.28 -19.08
CA TYR A 396 5.71 -4.90 -19.52
C TYR A 396 6.42 -4.68 -20.86
N GLY A 397 5.67 -4.37 -21.93
CA GLY A 397 6.24 -4.15 -23.27
C GLY A 397 6.93 -2.80 -23.43
N LYS A 398 7.61 -2.55 -24.56
CA LYS A 398 8.09 -1.20 -24.90
C LYS A 398 6.91 -0.29 -25.27
N LYS A 399 7.01 1.01 -24.95
CA LYS A 399 6.03 2.03 -25.37
C LYS A 399 6.31 2.41 -26.83
N GLY A 400 5.48 1.93 -27.75
CA GLY A 400 5.62 2.26 -29.19
C GLY A 400 4.99 3.60 -29.53
N GLU A 401 5.47 4.25 -30.60
CA GLU A 401 5.09 5.60 -31.04
C GLU A 401 3.57 5.79 -31.17
N LYS A 402 2.87 4.78 -31.72
CA LYS A 402 1.40 4.79 -31.92
C LYS A 402 0.59 4.54 -30.65
N HIS A 403 1.22 4.23 -29.51
CA HIS A 403 0.53 3.84 -28.26
C HIS A 403 0.89 4.75 -27.08
N LYS A 404 -0.04 5.62 -26.69
CA LYS A 404 0.11 6.55 -25.55
C LYS A 404 0.37 5.85 -24.20
N LYS A 405 0.01 4.57 -24.04
CA LYS A 405 0.22 3.76 -22.82
C LYS A 405 0.99 2.47 -23.13
N GLN A 406 1.77 2.02 -22.16
CA GLN A 406 2.56 0.79 -22.23
C GLN A 406 1.64 -0.45 -22.22
N PRO A 407 1.80 -1.41 -23.14
CA PRO A 407 1.05 -2.67 -23.10
C PRO A 407 1.63 -3.62 -22.03
N ILE A 408 0.76 -4.35 -21.35
CA ILE A 408 1.10 -5.32 -20.32
C ILE A 408 0.53 -6.68 -20.73
N ARG A 409 1.39 -7.69 -20.75
CA ARG A 409 1.04 -9.09 -21.04
C ARG A 409 1.14 -9.90 -19.75
N LEU A 410 0.03 -10.52 -19.35
CA LEU A 410 0.04 -11.64 -18.41
C LEU A 410 0.34 -12.93 -19.17
N GLN A 411 1.18 -13.79 -18.60
CA GLN A 411 1.68 -15.01 -19.22
C GLN A 411 1.71 -16.16 -18.20
N ILE A 412 1.10 -17.29 -18.55
CA ILE A 412 1.16 -18.55 -17.81
C ILE A 412 1.98 -19.54 -18.65
N SER A 413 3.08 -20.05 -18.10
CA SER A 413 4.04 -20.92 -18.81
C SER A 413 4.56 -22.10 -17.98
N ASN A 414 3.83 -22.50 -16.93
CA ASN A 414 4.07 -23.73 -16.19
C ASN A 414 2.96 -24.71 -16.56
N LYS A 415 3.30 -25.98 -16.83
CA LYS A 415 2.32 -27.00 -17.22
C LYS A 415 1.25 -27.18 -16.13
N GLU A 416 1.64 -27.19 -14.86
CA GLU A 416 0.73 -27.26 -13.70
C GLU A 416 -0.27 -26.09 -13.67
N TYR A 417 0.19 -24.86 -13.93
CA TYR A 417 -0.69 -23.68 -13.87
C TYR A 417 -1.57 -23.55 -15.12
N ILE A 418 -1.16 -24.15 -16.26
CA ILE A 418 -2.01 -24.31 -17.45
C ILE A 418 -3.02 -25.44 -17.24
N ASP A 419 -2.65 -26.51 -16.53
CA ASP A 419 -3.58 -27.57 -16.10
C ASP A 419 -4.71 -26.99 -15.24
N ARG A 420 -4.36 -26.32 -14.15
CA ARG A 420 -5.30 -25.58 -13.28
C ARG A 420 -6.13 -24.56 -14.08
N PHE A 421 -5.56 -23.91 -15.09
CA PHE A 421 -6.31 -23.00 -15.99
C PHE A 421 -7.33 -23.76 -16.86
N ILE A 422 -6.97 -24.89 -17.47
CA ILE A 422 -7.89 -25.74 -18.25
C ILE A 422 -9.00 -26.28 -17.35
N THR A 423 -8.63 -26.86 -16.20
CA THR A 423 -9.54 -27.49 -15.23
C THR A 423 -10.54 -26.50 -14.63
N HIS A 424 -10.13 -25.29 -14.27
CA HIS A 424 -11.00 -24.33 -13.59
C HIS A 424 -11.64 -23.28 -14.52
N ILE A 425 -10.90 -22.81 -15.53
CA ILE A 425 -11.30 -21.69 -16.42
C ILE A 425 -11.69 -22.21 -17.81
N GLY A 426 -11.11 -23.32 -18.27
CA GLY A 426 -11.37 -23.93 -19.59
C GLY A 426 -12.86 -24.22 -19.86
N LYS A 427 -13.64 -24.60 -18.84
CA LYS A 427 -15.10 -24.76 -18.94
C LYS A 427 -15.88 -23.47 -19.25
N TYR A 428 -15.24 -22.30 -19.19
CA TYR A 428 -15.79 -21.00 -19.62
C TYR A 428 -15.04 -20.37 -20.80
N LEU A 429 -14.06 -21.06 -21.39
CA LEU A 429 -13.49 -20.65 -22.68
C LEU A 429 -14.44 -21.08 -23.80
N SER A 430 -14.42 -20.32 -24.90
CA SER A 430 -14.95 -20.78 -26.18
C SER A 430 -14.19 -21.99 -26.67
N LYS A 431 -14.88 -22.87 -27.40
CA LYS A 431 -14.26 -24.09 -27.96
C LYS A 431 -13.01 -23.78 -28.77
N SER A 432 -12.99 -22.66 -29.50
CA SER A 432 -11.82 -22.23 -30.28
C SER A 432 -10.60 -21.91 -29.41
N LYS A 433 -10.80 -21.17 -28.31
CA LYS A 433 -9.72 -20.75 -27.39
C LYS A 433 -9.27 -21.90 -26.49
N LEU A 434 -10.17 -22.80 -26.10
CA LEU A 434 -9.82 -24.02 -25.38
C LEU A 434 -8.93 -24.94 -26.23
N ARG A 435 -9.24 -25.11 -27.53
CA ARG A 435 -8.38 -25.85 -28.47
C ARG A 435 -6.97 -25.23 -28.60
N ASP A 436 -6.87 -23.90 -28.70
CA ASP A 436 -5.56 -23.20 -28.68
C ASP A 436 -4.77 -23.48 -27.40
N VAL A 437 -5.43 -23.44 -26.23
CA VAL A 437 -4.77 -23.64 -24.92
C VAL A 437 -4.32 -25.10 -24.75
N GLN A 438 -5.14 -26.07 -25.17
CA GLN A 438 -4.80 -27.49 -25.16
C GLN A 438 -3.58 -27.78 -26.05
N GLU A 439 -3.52 -27.19 -27.25
CA GLU A 439 -2.39 -27.32 -28.18
C GLU A 439 -1.05 -26.89 -27.53
N ILE A 440 -1.07 -25.92 -26.60
CA ILE A 440 0.11 -25.51 -25.82
C ILE A 440 0.42 -26.50 -24.70
N TYR A 441 -0.60 -26.96 -23.97
CA TYR A 441 -0.46 -27.91 -22.86
C TYR A 441 0.17 -29.23 -23.31
N ASP A 442 -0.32 -29.79 -24.43
CA ASP A 442 0.17 -31.04 -24.99
C ASP A 442 1.64 -30.91 -25.46
N LYS A 443 2.02 -29.71 -25.92
CA LYS A 443 3.39 -29.37 -26.36
C LYS A 443 4.34 -29.00 -25.20
N LEU A 444 3.88 -29.00 -23.95
CA LEU A 444 4.70 -28.70 -22.77
C LEU A 444 5.26 -29.96 -22.10
N GLY A 445 6.57 -29.92 -21.82
CA GLY A 445 7.21 -30.85 -20.88
C GLY A 445 6.83 -30.55 -19.43
N HIS A 446 7.12 -31.49 -18.52
CA HIS A 446 6.68 -31.45 -17.13
C HIS A 446 7.45 -30.48 -16.22
N TYR A 447 8.38 -29.69 -16.76
CA TYR A 447 9.40 -28.98 -15.97
C TYR A 447 9.44 -27.48 -16.26
N SER A 448 9.42 -26.64 -15.21
CA SER A 448 9.51 -25.19 -15.33
C SER A 448 10.26 -24.58 -14.14
N TYR A 449 11.57 -24.32 -14.31
CA TYR A 449 12.47 -23.82 -13.26
C TYR A 449 12.20 -22.37 -12.79
N LYS A 450 11.07 -21.77 -13.17
CA LYS A 450 10.69 -20.39 -12.80
C LYS A 450 10.15 -20.27 -11.38
N HIS A 451 9.61 -21.35 -10.83
CA HIS A 451 9.00 -21.42 -9.51
C HIS A 451 9.69 -22.54 -8.72
N VAL A 452 10.05 -22.25 -7.48
CA VAL A 452 10.65 -23.22 -6.56
C VAL A 452 9.55 -23.61 -5.58
N LYS A 453 9.08 -24.86 -5.65
CA LYS A 453 8.07 -25.36 -4.69
C LYS A 453 8.72 -25.80 -3.39
N ILE A 454 9.80 -26.57 -3.50
CA ILE A 454 10.60 -27.06 -2.39
C ILE A 454 11.86 -26.19 -2.33
N PRO A 455 12.04 -25.35 -1.30
CA PRO A 455 13.11 -24.36 -1.26
C PRO A 455 14.43 -24.89 -0.68
N ILE A 456 14.46 -26.13 -0.17
CA ILE A 456 15.69 -26.78 0.31
C ILE A 456 16.61 -27.11 -0.88
N SER A 457 17.87 -26.69 -0.83
CA SER A 457 18.82 -26.86 -1.93
C SER A 457 19.25 -28.31 -2.12
N LYS A 458 19.58 -28.68 -3.36
CA LYS A 458 20.02 -30.06 -3.65
C LYS A 458 21.25 -30.50 -2.84
N PRO A 459 22.27 -29.66 -2.59
CA PRO A 459 23.41 -30.06 -1.74
C PRO A 459 22.98 -30.49 -0.34
N VAL A 460 22.02 -29.80 0.30
CA VAL A 460 21.50 -30.17 1.62
C VAL A 460 20.77 -31.52 1.56
N LEU A 461 19.93 -31.74 0.54
CA LEU A 461 19.24 -33.02 0.37
C LEU A 461 20.20 -34.18 0.05
N TYR A 462 21.26 -33.92 -0.71
CA TYR A 462 22.31 -34.91 -0.98
C TYR A 462 23.13 -35.23 0.28
N GLN A 463 23.51 -34.23 1.09
CA GLN A 463 24.22 -34.47 2.34
C GLN A 463 23.37 -35.25 3.33
N LYS A 464 22.09 -34.89 3.49
CA LYS A 464 21.19 -35.49 4.50
C LYS A 464 20.63 -36.86 4.09
N PHE A 465 20.28 -37.07 2.82
CA PHE A 465 19.60 -38.28 2.33
C PHE A 465 20.37 -39.05 1.23
N ARG A 466 21.59 -38.62 0.87
CA ARG A 466 22.50 -39.28 -0.11
C ARG A 466 21.96 -39.45 -1.55
N ILE A 467 20.80 -38.89 -1.89
CA ILE A 467 20.17 -39.02 -3.22
C ILE A 467 20.91 -38.19 -4.29
N ARG A 468 21.42 -38.86 -5.33
CA ARG A 468 22.14 -38.22 -6.45
C ARG A 468 21.22 -37.76 -7.60
N GLU A 469 20.11 -38.44 -7.84
CA GLU A 469 19.27 -38.27 -9.05
C GLU A 469 18.21 -37.16 -8.96
N ILE A 470 18.51 -36.05 -8.27
CA ILE A 470 17.58 -34.94 -8.10
C ILE A 470 17.68 -33.95 -9.28
N CYS A 471 16.68 -33.90 -10.15
CA CYS A 471 16.57 -32.89 -11.22
C CYS A 471 16.12 -31.51 -10.68
N GLY A 472 16.36 -30.44 -11.45
CA GLY A 472 16.05 -29.05 -11.06
C GLY A 472 17.24 -28.08 -11.13
N ASN A 473 17.03 -26.78 -10.90
CA ASN A 473 18.05 -25.74 -10.99
C ASN A 473 18.42 -25.18 -9.60
N GLY A 474 19.45 -25.75 -8.97
CA GLY A 474 19.86 -25.50 -7.57
C GLY A 474 18.92 -26.11 -6.51
N TYR A 475 17.63 -26.17 -6.81
CA TYR A 475 16.56 -26.77 -6.01
C TYR A 475 16.00 -28.04 -6.68
N PRO A 476 15.41 -28.97 -5.92
CA PRO A 476 14.70 -30.13 -6.45
C PRO A 476 13.41 -29.75 -7.21
N MET A 477 12.92 -30.65 -8.05
CA MET A 477 11.56 -30.59 -8.59
C MET A 477 10.65 -31.61 -7.89
N VAL A 478 9.38 -31.24 -7.71
CA VAL A 478 8.35 -32.06 -7.02
C VAL A 478 8.28 -33.47 -7.60
N TYR A 479 8.13 -33.59 -8.93
CA TYR A 479 8.14 -34.87 -9.67
C TYR A 479 9.32 -35.79 -9.32
N THR A 480 10.53 -35.24 -9.10
CA THR A 480 11.68 -36.07 -8.73
C THR A 480 11.66 -36.55 -7.28
N ILE A 481 11.02 -35.80 -6.36
CA ILE A 481 10.79 -36.25 -4.98
C ILE A 481 9.65 -37.27 -4.93
N GLU A 482 8.58 -37.08 -5.70
CA GLU A 482 7.47 -38.03 -5.80
C GLU A 482 7.96 -39.39 -6.35
N LYS A 483 8.71 -39.36 -7.46
CA LYS A 483 9.13 -40.56 -8.20
C LYS A 483 10.37 -41.26 -7.63
N TYR A 484 11.33 -40.52 -7.09
CA TYR A 484 12.64 -41.07 -6.65
C TYR A 484 12.97 -40.80 -5.18
N GLY A 485 12.14 -40.05 -4.45
CA GLY A 485 12.33 -39.81 -3.02
C GLY A 485 11.85 -40.98 -2.16
N SER A 486 12.62 -41.32 -1.12
CA SER A 486 12.18 -42.20 -0.04
C SER A 486 11.01 -41.60 0.73
N ASP A 487 10.25 -42.44 1.46
CA ASP A 487 9.11 -41.96 2.25
C ASP A 487 9.57 -41.11 3.45
N GLU A 488 10.78 -41.34 3.96
CA GLU A 488 11.47 -40.46 4.91
C GLU A 488 11.67 -39.05 4.33
N LEU A 489 12.19 -38.94 3.09
CA LEU A 489 12.39 -37.65 2.42
C LEU A 489 11.06 -36.97 2.07
N LYS A 490 10.04 -37.74 1.66
CA LYS A 490 8.68 -37.23 1.42
C LYS A 490 8.06 -36.70 2.71
N CYS A 491 8.26 -37.38 3.84
CA CYS A 491 7.84 -36.92 5.16
C CYS A 491 8.57 -35.62 5.56
N TYR A 492 9.90 -35.58 5.44
CA TYR A 492 10.71 -34.40 5.73
C TYR A 492 10.34 -33.18 4.86
N LEU A 493 9.94 -33.40 3.60
CA LEU A 493 9.52 -32.34 2.68
C LEU A 493 8.01 -32.06 2.67
N LYS A 494 7.21 -32.80 3.44
CA LYS A 494 5.74 -32.74 3.43
C LYS A 494 5.20 -31.32 3.59
N ASN A 495 5.69 -30.59 4.60
CA ASN A 495 5.23 -29.22 4.87
C ASN A 495 5.48 -28.29 3.67
N TYR A 496 6.61 -28.43 2.95
CA TYR A 496 6.90 -27.63 1.75
C TYR A 496 6.07 -28.02 0.52
N LEU A 497 5.70 -29.30 0.42
CA LEU A 497 4.83 -29.83 -0.64
C LEU A 497 3.38 -29.33 -0.45
N GLU A 498 2.87 -29.40 0.78
CA GLU A 498 1.47 -29.12 1.13
C GLU A 498 1.19 -27.62 1.37
N ALA A 499 2.15 -26.84 1.85
CA ALA A 499 1.97 -25.40 2.11
C ALA A 499 1.47 -24.63 0.88
N PRO A 500 0.55 -23.67 1.02
CA PRO A 500 -0.08 -22.96 -0.11
C PRO A 500 0.80 -21.83 -0.69
N VAL A 501 2.12 -21.91 -0.51
CA VAL A 501 3.14 -20.95 -1.01
C VAL A 501 4.09 -21.58 -2.02
N VAL A 502 4.74 -20.71 -2.81
CA VAL A 502 5.87 -21.00 -3.70
C VAL A 502 6.93 -19.91 -3.57
N TYR A 503 8.17 -20.29 -3.84
CA TYR A 503 9.33 -19.43 -3.73
C TYR A 503 9.81 -18.99 -5.12
N GLN A 504 10.27 -17.75 -5.25
CA GLN A 504 10.81 -17.24 -6.51
C GLN A 504 12.09 -16.46 -6.28
N ARG A 505 13.10 -16.74 -7.11
CA ARG A 505 14.33 -15.94 -7.15
C ARG A 505 14.02 -14.50 -7.56
N ILE A 506 14.58 -13.54 -6.82
CA ILE A 506 14.74 -12.17 -7.30
C ILE A 506 15.56 -12.23 -8.59
N LYS A 507 14.99 -11.70 -9.68
CA LYS A 507 15.62 -11.65 -11.01
C LYS A 507 16.36 -10.35 -11.28
N LYS A 508 15.89 -9.27 -10.65
CA LYS A 508 16.49 -7.95 -10.76
C LYS A 508 16.01 -7.04 -9.63
N ILE A 509 16.91 -6.19 -9.15
CA ILE A 509 16.58 -5.02 -8.33
C ILE A 509 16.91 -3.79 -9.17
N GLU A 510 16.00 -2.81 -9.20
CA GLU A 510 16.20 -1.54 -9.91
C GLU A 510 15.90 -0.39 -8.96
N GLU A 511 16.79 0.59 -8.87
CA GLU A 511 16.39 1.90 -8.35
C GLU A 511 15.33 2.52 -9.27
N VAL A 512 14.31 3.11 -8.66
CA VAL A 512 13.26 3.88 -9.32
C VAL A 512 13.26 5.24 -8.67
N ASN A 513 13.70 6.26 -9.41
CA ASN A 513 13.51 7.65 -8.98
C ASN A 513 12.00 7.88 -8.79
N TYR A 514 11.64 8.28 -7.56
CA TYR A 514 10.26 8.26 -7.10
C TYR A 514 10.03 9.21 -5.94
N GLU A 515 8.95 9.96 -6.05
CA GLU A 515 8.46 10.97 -5.11
C GLU A 515 6.92 10.92 -5.21
N GLY A 516 6.22 10.80 -4.09
CA GLY A 516 4.77 10.50 -4.07
C GLY A 516 4.34 9.30 -3.21
N ASP A 517 4.33 8.07 -3.78
CA ASP A 517 3.16 7.15 -3.69
C ASP A 517 3.35 5.64 -3.33
N VAL A 518 3.43 5.24 -2.04
CA VAL A 518 2.95 3.91 -1.53
C VAL A 518 2.30 4.06 -0.13
N TYR A 519 1.98 3.01 0.62
CA TYR A 519 1.62 2.99 2.07
C TYR A 519 2.31 1.73 2.66
N ASP A 520 2.18 1.50 3.97
CA ASP A 520 2.47 0.22 4.61
C ASP A 520 1.31 -0.24 5.51
N ILE A 521 1.39 -1.47 6.07
CA ILE A 521 0.37 -1.99 7.00
C ILE A 521 1.05 -2.68 8.19
N GLU A 522 0.62 -2.34 9.41
CA GLU A 522 0.97 -3.08 10.62
C GLU A 522 -0.09 -4.15 10.87
N VAL A 523 0.34 -5.40 11.04
CA VAL A 523 -0.49 -6.55 11.39
C VAL A 523 -0.03 -7.11 12.72
N GLU A 524 -0.83 -6.88 13.75
CA GLU A 524 -0.48 -7.03 15.18
C GLU A 524 -0.09 -8.45 15.61
N LYS A 525 -0.67 -9.50 15.00
CA LYS A 525 -0.40 -10.90 15.38
C LYS A 525 0.58 -11.62 14.45
N TYR A 526 0.53 -11.34 13.16
CA TYR A 526 1.20 -12.15 12.13
C TYR A 526 2.37 -11.43 11.46
N ASN A 527 2.54 -10.13 11.72
CA ASN A 527 3.59 -9.27 11.17
C ASN A 527 3.71 -9.25 9.63
N ASN A 528 2.69 -9.74 8.92
CA ASN A 528 2.71 -9.87 7.46
C ASN A 528 1.34 -9.70 6.78
N PHE A 529 1.35 -9.32 5.51
CA PHE A 529 0.17 -9.17 4.65
C PHE A 529 0.49 -9.44 3.17
N ILE A 530 -0.52 -9.76 2.35
CA ILE A 530 -0.31 -10.02 0.90
C ILE A 530 -0.44 -8.73 0.08
N ALA A 531 0.68 -8.30 -0.55
CA ALA A 531 0.74 -7.15 -1.44
C ALA A 531 1.40 -7.49 -2.79
N ASN A 532 0.86 -7.00 -3.91
CA ASN A 532 1.35 -7.29 -5.28
C ASN A 532 1.65 -8.80 -5.55
N CYS A 533 0.91 -9.71 -4.90
CA CYS A 533 1.14 -11.17 -4.94
C CYS A 533 2.45 -11.66 -4.26
N ILE A 534 2.97 -10.94 -3.28
CA ILE A 534 4.09 -11.31 -2.41
C ILE A 534 3.62 -11.23 -0.94
N ILE A 535 4.17 -12.05 -0.06
CA ILE A 535 4.00 -11.86 1.40
C ILE A 535 4.96 -10.73 1.83
N GLN A 536 4.43 -9.65 2.37
CA GLN A 536 5.18 -8.49 2.90
C GLN A 536 5.21 -8.51 4.42
N HIS A 537 6.27 -7.94 4.99
CA HIS A 537 6.40 -7.71 6.42
C HIS A 537 5.73 -6.38 6.80
N ASN A 538 5.41 -6.18 8.08
CA ASN A 538 5.07 -4.86 8.63
C ASN A 538 6.21 -3.84 8.40
N SER A 539 5.88 -2.54 8.34
CA SER A 539 6.84 -1.48 8.68
C SER A 539 6.57 -0.91 10.08
N ARG A 540 7.63 -0.41 10.71
CA ARG A 540 7.62 0.21 12.06
C ARG A 540 8.38 1.53 12.02
N TRP A 541 7.77 2.62 12.48
CA TRP A 541 8.46 3.61 13.32
C TRP A 541 7.48 4.59 13.99
N ALA A 542 7.34 4.46 15.31
CA ALA A 542 6.95 5.54 16.21
C ALA A 542 7.86 5.42 17.43
N THR A 543 8.61 6.48 17.78
CA THR A 543 9.57 6.44 18.89
C THR A 543 8.84 6.57 20.24
N HIS A 544 7.94 7.53 20.37
CA HIS A 544 7.09 7.70 21.56
C HIS A 544 5.67 8.15 21.16
N GLY A 545 4.66 7.37 21.57
CA GLY A 545 3.24 7.67 21.34
C GLY A 545 2.68 7.14 20.00
N ALA A 546 1.39 6.81 19.99
CA ALA A 546 0.65 6.42 18.77
C ALA A 546 0.25 7.66 17.95
N PRO A 547 0.04 7.55 16.62
CA PRO A 547 -0.41 8.68 15.80
C PRO A 547 -1.85 9.10 16.17
N THR A 548 -1.97 10.19 16.93
CA THR A 548 -3.23 10.82 17.32
C THR A 548 -3.13 12.34 17.16
N LYS A 549 -4.25 13.06 17.32
CA LYS A 549 -4.27 14.53 17.25
C LYS A 549 -3.39 15.18 18.34
N GLU A 550 -3.33 14.56 19.51
CA GLU A 550 -2.60 15.03 20.68
C GLU A 550 -1.09 14.94 20.45
N ASN A 551 -0.64 13.79 19.91
CA ASN A 551 0.75 13.50 19.55
C ASN A 551 1.18 14.10 18.19
N ALA A 552 0.27 14.72 17.44
CA ALA A 552 0.61 15.41 16.19
C ALA A 552 1.48 16.65 16.48
N HIS A 553 2.44 16.95 15.61
CA HIS A 553 3.19 18.23 15.67
C HIS A 553 2.41 19.34 14.94
N PRO A 554 2.47 20.62 15.36
CA PRO A 554 3.30 21.16 16.46
C PRO A 554 2.78 20.84 17.87
N HIS A 555 3.68 20.86 18.87
CA HIS A 555 3.31 20.91 20.28
C HIS A 555 3.26 22.36 20.78
N VAL A 556 2.46 22.60 21.82
CA VAL A 556 2.33 23.88 22.53
C VAL A 556 2.46 23.65 24.03
N ASP A 557 2.72 24.73 24.76
CA ASP A 557 2.81 24.78 26.22
C ASP A 557 1.44 24.88 26.92
N CYS A 558 1.43 25.03 28.25
CA CYS A 558 0.18 25.08 29.03
C CYS A 558 -0.70 26.31 28.70
N LYS A 559 -0.12 27.38 28.14
CA LYS A 559 -0.76 28.68 27.94
C LYS A 559 -0.85 29.11 26.47
N GLY A 560 -0.30 28.33 25.53
CA GLY A 560 -0.25 28.68 24.11
C GLY A 560 0.69 29.85 23.79
N ILE A 561 1.70 30.08 24.63
CA ILE A 561 2.72 31.12 24.52
C ILE A 561 3.82 30.72 23.52
N VAL A 562 4.08 29.43 23.34
CA VAL A 562 5.14 28.87 22.46
C VAL A 562 4.65 27.65 21.69
N ALA A 563 5.10 27.50 20.44
CA ALA A 563 4.90 26.28 19.65
C ALA A 563 6.22 25.74 19.10
N VAL A 564 6.35 24.41 19.09
CA VAL A 564 7.56 23.67 18.70
C VAL A 564 7.23 22.62 17.65
N VAL A 565 8.07 22.53 16.61
CA VAL A 565 8.21 21.34 15.77
C VAL A 565 9.61 20.74 15.95
N HIS A 566 9.67 19.40 15.95
CA HIS A 566 10.86 18.62 16.22
C HIS A 566 10.96 17.44 15.25
N ASN A 567 12.18 17.21 14.73
CA ASN A 567 12.59 15.96 14.11
C ASN A 567 13.80 15.41 14.90
N GLY A 568 13.66 14.25 15.54
CA GLY A 568 14.72 13.67 16.36
C GLY A 568 14.22 12.80 17.51
N VAL A 569 15.04 12.68 18.56
CA VAL A 569 14.71 12.07 19.85
C VAL A 569 15.37 12.88 20.98
N ILE A 570 14.59 13.26 22.00
CA ILE A 570 15.10 13.82 23.25
C ILE A 570 15.32 12.69 24.26
N GLU A 571 16.55 12.53 24.72
CA GLU A 571 16.97 11.38 25.53
C GLU A 571 16.51 11.51 26.99
N ASN A 572 16.71 12.67 27.61
CA ASN A 572 16.33 12.92 29.00
C ASN A 572 14.92 13.51 29.17
N PHE A 573 14.03 13.28 28.19
CA PHE A 573 12.67 13.84 28.21
C PHE A 573 11.86 13.46 29.46
N LEU A 574 12.13 12.28 30.04
CA LEU A 574 11.41 11.78 31.22
C LEU A 574 11.84 12.49 32.51
N GLU A 575 13.14 12.70 32.71
CA GLU A 575 13.71 13.50 33.81
C GLU A 575 13.08 14.91 33.80
N LEU A 576 13.15 15.57 32.65
CA LEU A 576 12.65 16.92 32.42
C LEU A 576 11.12 17.01 32.52
N LYS A 577 10.39 15.96 32.11
CA LYS A 577 8.93 15.86 32.26
C LYS A 577 8.51 15.76 33.71
N ASN A 578 9.23 14.99 34.53
CA ASN A 578 8.94 14.88 35.95
C ASN A 578 9.20 16.23 36.66
N GLU A 579 10.35 16.87 36.40
CA GLU A 579 10.69 18.21 36.93
C GLU A 579 9.60 19.26 36.62
N LEU A 580 8.97 19.17 35.45
CA LEU A 580 7.91 20.09 35.03
C LEU A 580 6.53 19.70 35.59
N VAL A 581 6.21 18.41 35.72
CA VAL A 581 4.98 17.94 36.39
C VAL A 581 4.97 18.33 37.87
N ASP A 582 6.11 18.23 38.56
CA ASP A 582 6.26 18.66 39.96
C ASP A 582 6.06 20.19 40.13
N LYS A 583 6.37 20.97 39.08
CA LYS A 583 6.06 22.41 38.98
C LYS A 583 4.62 22.70 38.52
N GLY A 584 3.81 21.67 38.26
CA GLY A 584 2.39 21.79 37.89
C GLY A 584 2.09 21.90 36.40
N HIS A 585 3.05 21.63 35.50
CA HIS A 585 2.79 21.60 34.05
C HIS A 585 1.91 20.40 33.66
N LYS A 586 1.03 20.63 32.68
CA LYS A 586 0.00 19.66 32.26
C LYS A 586 0.26 19.15 30.84
N TYR A 587 0.88 17.97 30.76
CA TYR A 587 1.11 17.27 29.50
C TYR A 587 -0.19 16.68 28.96
N ILE A 588 -0.46 16.89 27.67
CA ILE A 588 -1.61 16.32 26.95
C ILE A 588 -1.21 15.19 25.99
N SER A 589 0.09 14.97 25.78
CA SER A 589 0.62 13.99 24.83
C SER A 589 1.53 12.93 25.47
N ARG A 590 1.95 11.97 24.63
CA ARG A 590 2.93 10.92 24.94
C ARG A 590 4.23 11.08 24.15
N THR A 591 4.47 12.22 23.51
CA THR A 591 5.72 12.48 22.77
C THR A 591 6.81 12.97 23.72
N ASP A 592 8.07 12.82 23.28
CA ASP A 592 9.24 13.46 23.88
C ASP A 592 9.26 14.97 23.61
N THR A 593 8.59 15.40 22.53
CA THR A 593 8.65 16.76 21.97
C THR A 593 7.89 17.79 22.79
N GLU A 594 6.82 17.39 23.47
CA GLU A 594 6.03 18.26 24.36
C GLU A 594 6.87 18.84 25.52
N VAL A 595 7.92 18.13 25.97
CA VAL A 595 8.83 18.62 27.02
C VAL A 595 9.51 19.93 26.61
N ILE A 596 9.80 20.10 25.32
CA ILE A 596 10.52 21.25 24.78
C ILE A 596 9.65 22.52 24.88
N ALA A 597 8.34 22.40 24.63
CA ALA A 597 7.42 23.52 24.72
C ALA A 597 7.32 24.04 26.17
N HIS A 598 7.16 23.14 27.15
CA HIS A 598 7.08 23.50 28.56
C HIS A 598 8.39 24.03 29.15
N LEU A 599 9.55 23.54 28.70
CA LEU A 599 10.86 24.12 29.11
C LEU A 599 11.05 25.55 28.60
N ILE A 600 10.54 25.87 27.41
CA ILE A 600 10.60 27.23 26.85
C ILE A 600 9.54 28.13 27.50
N GLU A 601 8.33 27.62 27.79
CA GLU A 601 7.31 28.28 28.63
C GLU A 601 7.92 28.76 29.96
N GLU A 602 8.61 27.87 30.67
CA GLU A 602 9.28 28.14 31.95
C GLU A 602 10.28 29.31 31.90
N GLU A 603 11.05 29.45 30.82
CA GLU A 603 12.04 30.53 30.72
C GLU A 603 11.42 31.83 30.17
N LEU A 604 10.44 31.75 29.26
CA LEU A 604 9.66 32.91 28.78
C LEU A 604 8.83 33.57 29.91
N ILE A 605 8.33 32.78 30.87
CA ILE A 605 7.61 33.30 32.05
C ILE A 605 8.55 34.09 32.97
N LYS A 606 9.84 33.74 33.02
CA LYS A 606 10.87 34.45 33.80
C LYS A 606 11.33 35.76 33.14
N GLY A 607 10.80 36.09 31.96
CA GLY A 607 11.10 37.33 31.24
C GLY A 607 12.22 37.24 30.20
N GLU A 608 12.70 36.03 29.89
CA GLU A 608 13.71 35.81 28.84
C GLU A 608 13.14 36.04 27.43
N ASP A 609 14.01 36.40 26.48
CA ASP A 609 13.65 36.44 25.05
C ASP A 609 13.58 35.03 24.43
N LEU A 610 12.99 34.88 23.24
CA LEU A 610 12.75 33.56 22.64
C LEU A 610 14.06 32.83 22.31
N TYR A 611 15.08 33.59 21.92
CA TYR A 611 16.43 33.05 21.70
C TYR A 611 17.02 32.48 22.99
N THR A 612 16.95 33.22 24.09
CA THR A 612 17.57 32.87 25.36
C THR A 612 16.79 31.78 26.09
N ALA A 613 15.45 31.82 26.05
CA ALA A 613 14.59 30.74 26.52
C ALA A 613 14.86 29.42 25.77
N THR A 614 15.01 29.48 24.44
CA THR A 614 15.41 28.31 23.64
C THR A 614 16.84 27.86 23.96
N LEU A 615 17.80 28.80 24.08
CA LEU A 615 19.20 28.51 24.40
C LEU A 615 19.37 27.87 25.78
N LYS A 616 18.63 28.34 26.79
CA LYS A 616 18.56 27.70 28.12
C LYS A 616 17.92 26.32 28.04
N THR A 617 16.87 26.16 27.25
CA THR A 617 16.19 24.86 27.07
C THR A 617 17.12 23.84 26.44
N ILE A 618 17.76 24.13 25.30
CA ILE A 618 18.64 23.19 24.61
C ILE A 618 19.91 22.85 25.41
N LYS A 619 20.32 23.71 26.36
CA LYS A 619 21.35 23.39 27.36
C LYS A 619 20.91 22.37 28.42
N LYS A 620 19.59 22.18 28.63
CA LYS A 620 18.99 21.11 29.46
C LYS A 620 18.73 19.82 28.65
N LEU A 621 18.53 19.92 27.32
CA LEU A 621 18.22 18.77 26.45
C LEU A 621 19.45 17.91 26.14
N ARG A 622 19.35 16.61 26.42
CA ARG A 622 20.17 15.55 25.83
C ARG A 622 19.37 14.94 24.66
N GLY A 623 20.04 14.51 23.59
CA GLY A 623 19.36 13.99 22.41
C GLY A 623 19.91 14.47 21.08
N SER A 624 19.30 13.96 20.03
CA SER A 624 19.63 14.24 18.63
C SER A 624 18.39 14.90 18.01
N TYR A 625 18.43 16.19 17.70
CA TYR A 625 17.23 17.00 17.42
C TYR A 625 17.46 18.15 16.42
N ALA A 626 16.52 18.31 15.50
CA ALA A 626 16.33 19.53 14.71
C ALA A 626 15.01 20.19 15.15
N LEU A 627 15.07 21.45 15.55
CA LEU A 627 13.95 22.20 16.14
C LEU A 627 13.65 23.48 15.38
N ALA A 628 12.37 23.85 15.31
CA ALA A 628 11.94 25.23 15.02
C ALA A 628 10.86 25.65 16.03
N VAL A 629 11.03 26.86 16.58
CA VAL A 629 10.26 27.40 17.72
C VAL A 629 9.73 28.79 17.36
N ILE A 630 8.47 29.06 17.73
CA ILE A 630 7.79 30.36 17.58
C ILE A 630 7.06 30.73 18.88
N SER A 631 6.90 32.02 19.18
CA SER A 631 6.21 32.48 20.40
C SER A 631 5.40 33.76 20.20
N VAL A 632 4.34 33.94 21.00
CA VAL A 632 3.57 35.19 21.10
C VAL A 632 4.38 36.37 21.64
N LYS A 633 5.47 36.10 22.39
CA LYS A 633 6.32 37.14 22.99
C LYS A 633 7.20 37.86 21.98
N GLU A 634 7.65 37.13 20.95
CA GLU A 634 8.47 37.66 19.85
C GLU A 634 7.87 37.19 18.50
N PRO A 635 6.71 37.75 18.10
CA PRO A 635 5.90 37.24 16.99
C PRO A 635 6.52 37.48 15.60
N ASP A 636 7.69 38.13 15.54
CA ASP A 636 8.50 38.41 14.35
C ASP A 636 9.68 37.45 14.17
N LYS A 637 9.91 36.51 15.10
CA LYS A 637 11.05 35.59 15.10
C LYS A 637 10.65 34.12 14.95
N ILE A 638 11.50 33.35 14.28
CA ILE A 638 11.59 31.89 14.41
C ILE A 638 12.97 31.55 14.95
N VAL A 639 13.05 30.73 16.01
CA VAL A 639 14.33 30.21 16.53
C VAL A 639 14.49 28.76 16.08
N CYS A 640 15.59 28.49 15.38
CA CYS A 640 15.91 27.21 14.77
C CYS A 640 17.17 26.63 15.40
N VAL A 641 17.18 25.34 15.74
CA VAL A 641 18.33 24.68 16.38
C VAL A 641 18.67 23.39 15.66
N ARG A 642 19.96 23.15 15.44
CA ARG A 642 20.48 21.87 14.98
C ARG A 642 21.42 21.23 16.00
N ASN A 643 20.97 20.12 16.58
CA ASN A 643 21.85 19.11 17.15
C ASN A 643 21.74 17.82 16.31
N GLU A 644 22.77 17.53 15.52
CA GLU A 644 22.97 16.34 14.67
C GLU A 644 21.97 16.19 13.49
N ASN A 645 20.66 16.14 13.72
CA ASN A 645 19.61 15.99 12.70
C ASN A 645 19.64 17.09 11.61
N PRO A 646 19.28 16.82 10.34
CA PRO A 646 19.37 17.82 9.25
C PRO A 646 18.44 19.03 9.44
N LEU A 647 18.99 20.24 9.28
CA LEU A 647 18.23 21.49 9.19
C LEU A 647 18.94 22.49 8.26
N VAL A 648 18.18 23.13 7.37
CA VAL A 648 18.65 24.10 6.37
C VAL A 648 17.75 25.34 6.37
N ILE A 649 18.35 26.49 6.08
CA ILE A 649 17.72 27.82 6.06
C ILE A 649 17.65 28.31 4.61
N GLY A 650 16.50 28.83 4.18
CA GLY A 650 16.31 29.42 2.85
C GLY A 650 16.21 30.95 2.93
N VAL A 651 16.90 31.67 2.04
CA VAL A 651 16.98 33.14 2.05
C VAL A 651 16.31 33.75 0.82
N SER A 652 15.25 34.54 1.00
CA SER A 652 14.51 35.25 -0.07
C SER A 652 14.27 36.72 0.29
N ASP A 653 14.14 37.55 -0.75
CA ASP A 653 13.57 38.90 -0.72
C ASP A 653 12.26 39.00 0.10
N LYS A 654 11.40 37.98 0.01
CA LYS A 654 10.06 37.90 0.62
C LYS A 654 10.05 37.36 2.06
N GLY A 655 11.16 36.77 2.53
CA GLY A 655 11.26 36.19 3.86
C GLY A 655 12.35 35.13 4.00
N MET A 656 12.65 34.78 5.25
CA MET A 656 13.46 33.62 5.60
C MET A 656 12.60 32.36 5.74
N PHE A 657 13.19 31.19 5.48
CA PHE A 657 12.58 29.86 5.61
C PHE A 657 13.48 28.92 6.41
N CYS A 658 12.90 27.91 7.06
CA CYS A 658 13.63 26.80 7.66
C CYS A 658 12.95 25.47 7.34
N ALA A 659 13.73 24.42 7.05
CA ALA A 659 13.22 23.08 6.80
C ALA A 659 14.31 22.01 7.05
N SER A 660 13.92 20.75 7.19
CA SER A 660 14.87 19.62 7.24
C SER A 660 15.44 19.23 5.87
N ASP A 661 14.84 19.74 4.77
CA ASP A 661 15.22 19.52 3.38
C ASP A 661 14.89 20.81 2.59
N ALA A 662 15.84 21.29 1.77
CA ALA A 662 15.71 22.57 1.03
C ALA A 662 14.54 22.57 0.04
N VAL A 663 14.08 21.39 -0.41
CA VAL A 663 12.94 21.21 -1.32
C VAL A 663 11.66 21.88 -0.82
N ALA A 664 11.51 22.07 0.50
CA ALA A 664 10.41 22.84 1.10
C ALA A 664 10.23 24.25 0.49
N PHE A 665 11.36 24.94 0.26
CA PHE A 665 11.41 26.35 -0.10
C PHE A 665 12.03 26.66 -1.47
N LEU A 666 12.48 25.65 -2.23
CA LEU A 666 13.02 25.82 -3.59
C LEU A 666 12.18 26.75 -4.52
N PRO A 667 10.83 26.69 -4.55
CA PRO A 667 10.03 27.59 -5.39
C PRO A 667 9.99 29.06 -4.91
N PHE A 668 10.56 29.35 -3.75
CA PHE A 668 10.72 30.70 -3.20
C PHE A 668 12.18 31.15 -3.21
N THR A 669 13.15 30.23 -3.11
CA THR A 669 14.58 30.51 -3.22
C THR A 669 15.43 29.25 -3.43
N ASN A 670 16.46 29.34 -4.28
CA ASN A 670 17.56 28.36 -4.39
C ASN A 670 18.80 28.75 -3.56
N LYS A 671 18.72 29.83 -2.77
CA LYS A 671 19.77 30.28 -1.85
C LYS A 671 19.53 29.66 -0.48
N MET A 672 20.40 28.75 -0.07
CA MET A 672 20.33 28.12 1.24
C MET A 672 21.56 28.40 2.12
N ILE A 673 21.41 28.17 3.41
CA ILE A 673 22.49 28.05 4.38
C ILE A 673 22.23 26.76 5.17
N PRO A 674 23.09 25.72 5.05
CA PRO A 674 22.99 24.56 5.92
C PRO A 674 23.47 24.92 7.33
N LEU A 675 22.58 24.79 8.31
CA LEU A 675 22.93 24.94 9.72
C LEU A 675 23.81 23.74 10.12
N LYS A 676 24.88 23.96 10.89
CA LYS A 676 25.77 22.87 11.35
C LYS A 676 25.42 22.42 12.77
N ASN A 677 26.06 21.34 13.20
CA ASN A 677 25.86 20.80 14.54
C ASN A 677 26.33 21.78 15.62
N GLY A 678 25.51 22.03 16.65
CA GLY A 678 25.85 22.99 17.71
C GLY A 678 25.59 24.45 17.35
N GLU A 679 24.79 24.71 16.31
CA GLU A 679 24.41 26.06 15.86
C GLU A 679 22.91 26.33 16.12
N ILE A 680 22.62 27.56 16.52
CA ILE A 680 21.27 28.12 16.72
C ILE A 680 21.11 29.33 15.80
N ALA A 681 19.97 29.43 15.14
CA ALA A 681 19.66 30.49 14.18
C ALA A 681 18.38 31.24 14.57
N ILE A 682 18.41 32.56 14.41
CA ILE A 682 17.30 33.49 14.67
C ILE A 682 16.89 34.07 13.32
N LEU A 683 15.69 33.72 12.85
CA LEU A 683 15.15 34.13 11.55
C LEU A 683 14.09 35.21 11.78
N GLN A 684 14.30 36.39 11.22
CA GLN A 684 13.29 37.44 11.06
C GLN A 684 12.88 37.56 9.58
N SER A 685 12.12 38.58 9.20
CA SER A 685 11.62 38.72 7.81
C SER A 685 12.71 39.07 6.79
N ASP A 686 13.80 39.64 7.28
CA ASP A 686 14.84 40.40 6.58
C ASP A 686 16.23 40.15 7.20
N LYS A 687 16.28 39.88 8.51
CA LYS A 687 17.49 39.54 9.25
C LYS A 687 17.63 38.02 9.47
N LEU A 688 18.86 37.53 9.43
CA LEU A 688 19.27 36.21 9.88
C LEU A 688 20.50 36.37 10.78
N GLU A 689 20.41 35.87 12.02
CA GLU A 689 21.57 35.68 12.89
C GLU A 689 21.79 34.17 13.07
N ILE A 690 23.04 33.72 12.99
CA ILE A 690 23.44 32.37 13.41
C ILE A 690 24.45 32.55 14.53
N LYS A 691 24.30 31.79 15.62
CA LYS A 691 25.16 31.82 16.81
C LYS A 691 25.57 30.41 17.21
N ARG A 692 26.72 30.30 17.88
CA ARG A 692 27.19 29.04 18.46
C ARG A 692 26.53 28.79 19.81
N ILE A 693 26.07 27.57 20.06
CA ILE A 693 25.34 27.23 21.31
C ILE A 693 26.25 27.26 22.56
N SER A 694 27.56 27.01 22.41
CA SER A 694 28.54 26.98 23.51
C SER A 694 28.73 28.34 24.19
N ASP A 695 28.92 29.40 23.39
CA ASP A 695 29.45 30.70 23.82
C ASP A 695 28.62 31.89 23.29
N GLY A 696 27.62 31.66 22.44
CA GLY A 696 26.81 32.71 21.84
C GLY A 696 27.49 33.49 20.71
N SER A 697 28.72 33.13 20.31
CA SER A 697 29.47 33.85 19.27
C SER A 697 28.71 33.86 17.93
N PRO A 698 28.69 34.99 17.20
CA PRO A 698 28.05 35.07 15.90
C PRO A 698 28.83 34.27 14.85
N ILE A 699 28.12 33.56 13.98
CA ILE A 699 28.67 32.73 12.90
C ILE A 699 28.19 33.28 11.56
N THR A 700 29.12 33.82 10.77
CA THR A 700 28.85 34.11 9.35
C THR A 700 28.92 32.81 8.55
N ARG A 701 27.86 32.51 7.80
CA ARG A 701 27.82 31.42 6.81
C ARG A 701 27.71 32.03 5.42
N SER A 702 28.48 31.51 4.47
CA SER A 702 28.29 31.77 3.04
C SER A 702 26.92 31.25 2.61
N ILE A 703 26.20 32.00 1.79
CA ILE A 703 25.01 31.50 1.10
C ILE A 703 25.47 30.50 0.04
N GLU A 704 24.99 29.27 0.15
CA GLU A 704 25.14 28.23 -0.86
C GLU A 704 24.01 28.40 -1.90
N VAL A 705 24.38 28.63 -3.15
CA VAL A 705 23.44 28.59 -4.28
C VAL A 705 23.33 27.14 -4.72
N ILE A 706 22.11 26.58 -4.70
CA ILE A 706 21.87 25.22 -5.15
C ILE A 706 21.85 25.22 -6.69
N ASP A 707 22.99 24.94 -7.30
CA ASP A 707 23.14 24.58 -8.73
C ASP A 707 22.79 23.10 -8.99
N TRP A 708 22.69 22.29 -7.93
CA TRP A 708 22.45 20.84 -8.01
C TRP A 708 20.99 20.46 -8.29
N SER A 709 20.82 19.24 -8.80
CA SER A 709 19.53 18.57 -8.84
C SER A 709 19.10 18.09 -7.45
N LEU A 710 17.81 17.78 -7.28
CA LEU A 710 17.24 17.25 -6.02
C LEU A 710 17.89 15.93 -5.51
N GLU A 711 18.67 15.23 -6.34
CA GLU A 711 19.28 13.94 -5.99
C GLU A 711 20.58 14.10 -5.17
N GLU A 712 21.41 15.09 -5.51
CA GLU A 712 22.81 15.17 -5.06
C GLU A 712 22.92 15.60 -3.58
N ALA A 713 22.04 16.49 -3.13
CA ALA A 713 21.98 16.98 -1.75
C ALA A 713 21.76 15.86 -0.69
N LYS A 714 21.21 14.70 -1.08
CA LYS A 714 20.84 13.61 -0.16
C LYS A 714 22.04 12.90 0.47
N LYS A 715 23.16 12.80 -0.25
CA LYS A 715 24.31 11.94 0.13
C LYS A 715 25.28 12.60 1.12
N GLN A 716 25.10 13.90 1.42
CA GLN A 716 25.98 14.70 2.28
C GLN A 716 27.49 14.60 1.90
N GLY A 717 27.77 14.41 0.60
CA GLY A 717 29.13 14.25 0.07
C GLY A 717 29.73 12.83 0.10
N TYR A 718 29.08 11.85 0.73
CA TYR A 718 29.61 10.48 0.83
C TYR A 718 29.28 9.60 -0.40
N PRO A 719 30.22 8.79 -0.91
CA PRO A 719 29.95 7.86 -2.02
C PRO A 719 28.90 6.78 -1.72
N HIS A 720 28.94 6.19 -0.51
CA HIS A 720 28.18 4.99 -0.14
C HIS A 720 27.70 5.05 1.32
N PHE A 721 26.52 4.45 1.60
CA PHE A 721 25.96 4.42 2.95
C PHE A 721 26.82 3.64 3.95
N THR A 722 27.41 2.50 3.59
CA THR A 722 28.28 1.74 4.52
C THR A 722 29.51 2.54 4.95
N LEU A 723 30.09 3.35 4.05
CA LEU A 723 31.20 4.25 4.40
C LEU A 723 30.74 5.36 5.34
N LYS A 724 29.55 5.93 5.09
CA LYS A 724 28.90 6.88 6.00
C LYS A 724 28.63 6.25 7.38
N GLU A 725 28.02 5.07 7.44
CA GLU A 725 27.70 4.33 8.68
C GLU A 725 28.99 3.97 9.47
N ILE A 726 30.10 3.67 8.80
CA ILE A 726 31.43 3.50 9.43
C ILE A 726 31.95 4.84 9.97
N CYS A 727 31.92 5.92 9.18
CA CYS A 727 32.31 7.26 9.65
C CYS A 727 31.41 7.81 10.76
N GLU A 728 30.17 7.31 10.89
CA GLU A 728 29.23 7.65 11.95
C GLU A 728 29.40 6.82 13.22
N GLN A 729 30.23 5.77 13.25
CA GLN A 729 30.46 4.97 14.47
C GLN A 729 30.83 5.81 15.72
N PRO A 730 31.65 6.87 15.64
CA PRO A 730 31.91 7.74 16.80
C PRO A 730 30.65 8.47 17.32
N LEU A 731 29.71 8.81 16.43
CA LEU A 731 28.42 9.40 16.80
C LEU A 731 27.45 8.34 17.34
N SER A 732 27.37 7.18 16.70
CA SER A 732 26.56 6.04 17.14
C SER A 732 26.96 5.52 18.52
N LEU A 733 28.27 5.45 18.81
CA LEU A 733 28.80 5.12 20.13
C LEU A 733 28.44 6.20 21.16
N LYS A 734 28.56 7.48 20.79
CA LYS A 734 28.14 8.60 21.65
C LYS A 734 26.65 8.54 21.96
N ASN A 735 25.81 8.11 21.01
CA ASN A 735 24.37 7.91 21.21
C ASN A 735 24.06 6.70 22.11
N ALA A 736 24.79 5.59 21.96
CA ALA A 736 24.66 4.45 22.87
C ALA A 736 25.05 4.82 24.33
N LEU A 737 26.05 5.70 24.50
CA LEU A 737 26.48 6.23 25.81
C LEU A 737 25.55 7.32 26.39
N ARG A 738 24.47 7.69 25.70
CA ARG A 738 23.47 8.68 26.15
C ARG A 738 22.17 8.06 26.70
N LEU A 739 22.09 6.73 26.83
CA LEU A 739 20.97 6.03 27.48
C LEU A 739 20.70 6.60 28.90
N GLN A 740 19.43 6.79 29.26
CA GLN A 740 19.08 7.34 30.58
C GLN A 740 19.61 6.44 31.70
N GLU A 741 20.18 7.05 32.73
CA GLU A 741 20.69 6.34 33.91
C GLU A 741 19.58 5.53 34.59
N GLN A 742 18.33 6.01 34.64
CA GLN A 742 17.19 5.25 35.20
C GLN A 742 16.93 3.92 34.49
N TYR A 743 17.04 3.85 33.15
CA TYR A 743 16.91 2.58 32.42
C TYR A 743 18.13 1.68 32.62
N LEU A 744 19.33 2.26 32.75
CA LEU A 744 20.55 1.50 33.06
C LEU A 744 20.52 0.94 34.49
N THR A 745 20.04 1.70 35.49
CA THR A 745 19.84 1.27 36.88
C THR A 745 18.75 0.21 36.98
N LEU A 746 17.63 0.35 36.25
CA LEU A 746 16.59 -0.67 36.19
C LEU A 746 17.15 -1.97 35.61
N LEU A 747 17.84 -1.90 34.47
CA LEU A 747 18.47 -3.05 33.84
C LEU A 747 19.52 -3.71 34.76
N ALA A 748 20.39 -2.92 35.40
CA ALA A 748 21.38 -3.42 36.33
C ALA A 748 20.74 -4.07 37.57
N THR A 749 19.68 -3.48 38.12
CA THR A 749 18.95 -4.01 39.29
C THR A 749 18.21 -5.30 38.96
N LEU A 750 17.71 -5.45 37.72
CA LEU A 750 17.16 -6.72 37.25
C LEU A 750 18.27 -7.76 37.14
N LEU A 751 19.38 -7.46 36.46
CA LEU A 751 20.50 -8.38 36.27
C LEU A 751 21.14 -8.83 37.61
N ASP A 752 21.36 -7.91 38.54
CA ASP A 752 21.96 -8.16 39.87
C ASP A 752 21.07 -9.03 40.78
N ARG A 753 19.74 -8.97 40.60
CA ARG A 753 18.78 -9.87 41.25
C ARG A 753 18.65 -11.22 40.55
N GLY A 754 19.16 -11.35 39.33
CA GLY A 754 19.16 -12.59 38.58
C GLY A 754 20.16 -13.58 39.16
N LYS A 755 19.66 -14.69 39.68
CA LYS A 755 20.49 -15.82 40.09
C LYS A 755 21.19 -16.46 38.89
N ASP A 756 20.47 -16.53 37.77
CA ASP A 756 20.93 -17.09 36.50
C ASP A 756 20.68 -16.05 35.39
N VAL A 757 21.76 -15.51 34.79
CA VAL A 757 21.69 -14.36 33.85
C VAL A 757 22.12 -14.77 32.45
N PHE A 758 21.22 -14.65 31.47
CA PHE A 758 21.45 -15.02 30.07
C PHE A 758 21.53 -13.79 29.16
N LEU A 759 22.60 -13.70 28.35
CA LEU A 759 22.77 -12.67 27.32
C LEU A 759 22.43 -13.28 25.96
N ILE A 760 21.25 -12.98 25.42
CA ILE A 760 20.67 -13.67 24.27
C ILE A 760 20.79 -12.81 23.01
N GLY A 761 21.35 -13.38 21.94
CA GLY A 761 21.50 -12.68 20.67
C GLY A 761 21.71 -13.62 19.47
N SER A 762 21.68 -13.06 18.26
CA SER A 762 22.03 -13.77 17.02
C SER A 762 23.04 -12.97 16.19
N GLY A 763 23.95 -13.66 15.49
CA GLY A 763 24.96 -13.05 14.62
C GLY A 763 25.84 -12.01 15.34
N SER A 764 26.00 -10.81 14.75
CA SER A 764 26.78 -9.72 15.37
C SER A 764 26.28 -9.33 16.77
N SER A 765 24.98 -9.48 17.06
CA SER A 765 24.42 -9.24 18.40
C SER A 765 24.88 -10.30 19.40
N TYR A 766 24.98 -11.58 18.99
CA TYR A 766 25.60 -12.62 19.83
C TYR A 766 27.09 -12.35 20.06
N HIS A 767 27.83 -11.87 19.06
CA HIS A 767 29.23 -11.47 19.27
C HIS A 767 29.36 -10.29 20.25
N ALA A 768 28.36 -9.38 20.32
CA ALA A 768 28.29 -8.37 21.37
C ALA A 768 27.97 -8.99 22.76
N CYS A 769 27.04 -9.94 22.87
CA CYS A 769 26.79 -10.71 24.11
C CYS A 769 28.05 -11.43 24.60
N LEU A 770 28.80 -12.08 23.69
CA LEU A 770 30.03 -12.79 24.00
C LEU A 770 31.16 -11.83 24.43
N ALA A 771 31.28 -10.66 23.80
CA ALA A 771 32.20 -9.63 24.27
C ALA A 771 31.80 -9.09 25.66
N ALA A 772 30.49 -8.91 25.89
CA ALA A 772 29.95 -8.43 27.16
C ALA A 772 30.14 -9.42 28.31
N SER A 773 30.08 -10.74 28.08
CA SER A 773 30.25 -11.71 29.18
C SER A 773 31.62 -11.66 29.84
N TYR A 774 32.69 -11.45 29.05
CA TYR A 774 34.03 -11.16 29.59
C TYR A 774 34.06 -9.86 30.42
N MET A 775 33.27 -8.85 30.04
CA MET A 775 33.17 -7.59 30.79
C MET A 775 32.37 -7.75 32.09
N PHE A 776 31.23 -8.47 32.08
CA PHE A 776 30.46 -8.77 33.30
C PHE A 776 31.30 -9.59 34.30
N SER A 777 31.97 -10.64 33.83
CA SER A 777 32.87 -11.45 34.67
C SER A 777 34.03 -10.64 35.25
N LYS A 778 34.67 -9.78 34.44
CA LYS A 778 35.84 -8.98 34.88
C LYS A 778 35.49 -7.78 35.76
N LEU A 779 34.36 -7.11 35.50
CA LEU A 779 34.01 -5.83 36.13
C LEU A 779 32.97 -5.98 37.24
N ALA A 780 31.86 -6.68 36.97
CA ALA A 780 30.78 -6.91 37.93
C ALA A 780 31.02 -8.16 38.80
N ARG A 781 31.99 -9.01 38.45
CA ARG A 781 32.23 -10.34 39.05
C ARG A 781 31.03 -11.30 38.92
N MET A 782 30.10 -10.97 38.02
CA MET A 782 28.89 -11.73 37.75
C MET A 782 29.11 -12.71 36.61
N THR A 783 28.76 -13.98 36.83
CA THR A 783 28.69 -14.98 35.76
C THR A 783 27.46 -14.70 34.92
N VAL A 784 27.64 -14.52 33.62
CA VAL A 784 26.53 -14.39 32.66
C VAL A 784 26.77 -15.34 31.50
N TYR A 785 25.68 -15.92 30.99
CA TYR A 785 25.70 -16.96 29.97
C TYR A 785 25.37 -16.34 28.59
N PRO A 786 26.36 -16.07 27.72
CA PRO A 786 26.09 -15.64 26.35
C PRO A 786 25.57 -16.82 25.54
N VAL A 787 24.33 -16.74 25.05
CA VAL A 787 23.67 -17.84 24.34
C VAL A 787 23.22 -17.37 22.96
N ILE A 788 23.51 -18.19 21.94
CA ILE A 788 22.96 -18.02 20.60
C ILE A 788 21.46 -18.32 20.69
N ALA A 789 20.62 -17.36 20.33
CA ALA A 789 19.22 -17.37 20.69
C ALA A 789 18.40 -18.57 20.18
N SER A 790 18.83 -19.19 19.07
CA SER A 790 18.23 -20.43 18.55
C SER A 790 18.37 -21.61 19.53
N GLU A 791 19.48 -21.68 20.26
CA GLU A 791 19.82 -22.79 21.16
C GLU A 791 19.22 -22.61 22.56
N PHE A 792 18.77 -21.41 22.92
CA PHE A 792 18.39 -21.07 24.30
C PHE A 792 17.30 -21.97 24.85
N ILE A 793 16.20 -22.14 24.11
CA ILE A 793 15.04 -22.92 24.57
C ILE A 793 15.39 -24.40 24.73
N GLU A 794 16.21 -24.96 23.84
CA GLU A 794 16.57 -26.39 23.86
C GLU A 794 17.63 -26.70 24.93
N CYS A 795 18.63 -25.84 25.11
CA CYS A 795 19.71 -26.05 26.07
C CYS A 795 19.41 -25.56 27.49
N TYR A 796 18.60 -24.50 27.66
CA TYR A 796 18.41 -23.79 28.92
C TYR A 796 16.94 -23.50 29.28
N GLY A 797 15.98 -23.70 28.38
CA GLY A 797 14.57 -23.38 28.61
C GLY A 797 14.00 -24.06 29.86
N SER A 798 14.24 -25.36 30.01
CA SER A 798 13.84 -26.14 31.20
C SER A 798 14.52 -25.72 32.52
N SER A 799 15.49 -24.81 32.47
CA SER A 799 16.21 -24.25 33.63
C SER A 799 15.79 -22.81 33.94
N VAL A 800 14.88 -22.21 33.16
CA VAL A 800 14.32 -20.88 33.44
C VAL A 800 13.38 -20.97 34.64
N GLY A 801 13.55 -20.06 35.60
CA GLY A 801 12.71 -19.94 36.79
C GLY A 801 12.52 -18.49 37.22
N VAL A 802 11.84 -18.28 38.35
CA VAL A 802 11.47 -16.94 38.85
C VAL A 802 12.66 -16.02 39.18
N ASP A 803 13.85 -16.59 39.38
CA ASP A 803 15.10 -15.87 39.65
C ASP A 803 16.01 -15.76 38.40
N THR A 804 15.52 -16.17 37.22
CA THR A 804 16.27 -16.11 35.94
C THR A 804 16.04 -14.78 35.24
N VAL A 805 17.09 -14.19 34.67
CA VAL A 805 17.03 -12.89 33.98
C VAL A 805 17.65 -12.98 32.59
N ILE A 806 16.92 -12.48 31.60
CA ILE A 806 17.29 -12.51 30.19
C ILE A 806 17.52 -11.08 29.67
N LEU A 807 18.71 -10.83 29.13
CA LEU A 807 19.02 -9.63 28.35
C LEU A 807 19.11 -9.97 26.87
N ALA A 808 18.02 -9.70 26.17
CA ALA A 808 17.89 -9.83 24.72
C ALA A 808 18.59 -8.66 23.99
N VAL A 809 19.58 -8.97 23.15
CA VAL A 809 20.35 -7.99 22.37
C VAL A 809 20.04 -8.16 20.88
N SER A 810 19.44 -7.12 20.29
CA SER A 810 19.15 -7.05 18.85
C SER A 810 19.20 -5.62 18.34
N GLN A 811 19.88 -5.39 17.22
CA GLN A 811 19.90 -4.10 16.53
C GLN A 811 18.52 -3.73 15.93
N SER A 812 17.70 -4.71 15.55
CA SER A 812 16.37 -4.49 14.97
C SER A 812 15.24 -4.53 16.01
N GLY A 813 15.50 -5.05 17.21
CA GLY A 813 14.47 -5.37 18.20
C GLY A 813 13.44 -6.41 17.73
N GLU A 814 13.73 -7.10 16.63
CA GLU A 814 12.80 -7.96 15.87
C GLU A 814 13.51 -9.24 15.37
N THR A 815 14.58 -9.67 16.04
CA THR A 815 15.29 -10.91 15.70
C THR A 815 14.50 -12.11 16.19
N TYR A 816 13.90 -12.88 15.28
CA TYR A 816 13.00 -14.00 15.58
C TYR A 816 13.46 -14.92 16.71
N ASP A 817 14.69 -15.46 16.66
CA ASP A 817 15.19 -16.38 17.68
C ASP A 817 15.29 -15.71 19.06
N VAL A 818 15.65 -14.42 19.09
CA VAL A 818 15.77 -13.61 20.31
C VAL A 818 14.38 -13.31 20.90
N LEU A 819 13.40 -12.98 20.05
CA LEU A 819 12.01 -12.82 20.49
C LEU A 819 11.46 -14.14 21.04
N LYS A 820 11.61 -15.25 20.29
CA LYS A 820 11.13 -16.57 20.71
C LYS A 820 11.74 -17.02 22.05
N ALA A 821 13.01 -16.68 22.31
CA ALA A 821 13.68 -16.96 23.58
C ALA A 821 13.16 -16.10 24.74
N VAL A 822 12.64 -14.89 24.47
CA VAL A 822 11.97 -14.02 25.45
C VAL A 822 10.50 -14.41 25.64
N ASP A 823 9.78 -14.76 24.58
CA ASP A 823 8.37 -15.20 24.62
C ASP A 823 8.17 -16.56 25.33
N TYR A 824 9.26 -17.31 25.53
CA TYR A 824 9.28 -18.59 26.23
C TYR A 824 9.47 -18.44 27.76
N ALA A 825 10.01 -17.31 28.24
CA ALA A 825 10.54 -17.12 29.59
C ALA A 825 9.68 -16.20 30.46
#